data_AF-A0A067ECB0-F1
#
_entry.id   AF-A0A067ECB0-F1
#
_cell.length_a   1.000
_cell.length_b   1.000
_cell.length_c   1.000
_cell.angle_alpha   90.00
_cell.angle_beta   90.00
_cell.angle_gamma   90.00
#
_symmetry.space_group_name_H-M   'P 1'
#
loop_
_entity.id
_entity.type
_entity.pdbx_description
1 polymer ?
#
loop_
_entity_poly.entity_id
_entity_poly.type
_entity_poly.pdbx_seq_one_letter_code
_entity_poly.pdbx_strand_id
1 'polypeptide(L)'
;MSQTDSQEAEDLEVEVEAQSLGSCSQGHRSTLSLQTQQGGAICLLCLSNLITTPHALTIHVSYALSQLSLALSHRPLHLSQYHAHFLVAPLLHALSSFDDQPIACQLIDLITILSDSGDEDVFVEFVSRVAERLSSGAFSWSPRQLHMPFRENHCASSLFIYLFFKFDQYVHLLLPSYKVNSTFSVHVQNALISNLVTGLGLPSEEIRGEILFVLYKVSSIQCQSMDIDGADILFAFCPKLLQLSLESLMKTQRDDVRLNCVALLTILAQKGFLVNAYTNNISRMNFDEAENSMQTTDYGTNQSSLPVLFAEAIKGPLLSSDSQVQISTLDLMLQYLSWEAAPGKHIQILMEENIADYVFEALRLSECKDPMVNSCVHVLNFLLTAEPAFGQRLAVGFTTLIPVLNHVAEVPFHPVQSQTLKLIWNCISDFPGMISASHVKELILCLTRMLRRHTDGEMGMLPETFTVVCSIFVALLKSPSFKRTENLAIAVQEASKHAVLACLSISDEDPSQLLHSLYLLKEAYAYSYKEFSTNKTTIMELRNSIVDVCKSHLLPWFVTAINDINEEIVLGVLETFHSILLQDSDIPATEFAQILVASSWISLSSGCLGLFPTEKIKWRVYLMLSSLVDVLFSNDTGQPIRDAAVHIPTDPAEWLFLLGQKSSHNFELSCCQSAILLILHTAAIHDDRLADEKLVLASLEQYILVNSSNFQFGAADSLTMMWLVNLYGLYRSLAKMSYQIPYSLEAERMLFHLLTEKEWDLPSAKIHPLSLKWLFQQEKLSKPLSYQILKFCRSNSLNVSNVVVHGKSNNSMNEEVITELVAAGDNYGASVVVCLLMQLIEQEGQVPDIVSVLNLVATAINILPRASDQFCLHGIINAICALYNNSSYSSLPQILTAISLLIFNILRSVHPEVLSLSDEAAWLTVTMKLIEYLISTVAVCSWTHESLLIISILSLILHHSTNKALIEASKYIVLNNSLVSTVNSTIDAACLKGPAMTDYDEEASTGEYEYEYLIFVLLLYYFSIRSLQASLPGALDWQNFLDPFSKKQSLSTINIRCHDLCRLMHFGSPLVKLVSSYCMLELFTRLSDHEDGEHDELECSMGFLSSVMAVLEGLVFYSDIRVAMNCGFCLSMILGWEKLDLHERTIIAKNYWCRLIVEEMAMSLAVPHLASKSFFNHHKPAVHIAVALLKHEKIPGWMTTVFDSSCISGIIGNLGASNMGAEMVLLFRELLDSEFLKAEQISSLNHVLQVT
;
A
#
# COMPACT_ATOMS: atom_id res chain seq x y z
N MET A 1 -85.35 12.97 -21.57
CA MET A 1 -84.81 11.59 -21.65
C MET A 1 -84.51 11.18 -20.22
N SER A 2 -85.06 10.13 -19.62
CA SER A 2 -86.07 9.13 -20.02
C SER A 2 -86.60 8.51 -18.69
N GLN A 3 -87.91 8.34 -18.49
CA GLN A 3 -88.60 7.02 -18.40
C GLN A 3 -87.94 5.99 -17.45
N THR A 4 -88.61 5.23 -16.57
CA THR A 4 -90.04 4.92 -16.25
C THR A 4 -90.04 4.04 -14.95
N ASP A 5 -91.12 3.70 -14.22
CA ASP A 5 -92.59 3.87 -14.36
C ASP A 5 -93.34 3.74 -12.99
N SER A 6 -94.67 3.90 -13.01
CA SER A 6 -95.76 3.14 -12.30
C SER A 6 -95.62 2.67 -10.82
N GLN A 7 -96.61 2.66 -9.90
CA GLN A 7 -98.10 2.63 -9.93
C GLN A 7 -98.65 3.46 -8.72
N GLU A 8 -99.79 4.17 -8.75
CA GLU A 8 -101.20 3.70 -8.59
C GLU A 8 -101.46 2.86 -7.31
N ALA A 9 -102.51 3.05 -6.49
CA ALA A 9 -103.65 3.99 -6.52
C ALA A 9 -104.38 4.09 -5.14
N GLU A 10 -105.31 5.06 -5.04
CA GLU A 10 -106.58 5.12 -4.27
C GLU A 10 -106.65 4.86 -2.73
N ASP A 11 -107.14 5.90 -2.05
CA ASP A 11 -108.21 5.95 -1.03
C ASP A 11 -108.45 4.79 -0.06
N LEU A 12 -108.48 5.14 1.23
CA LEU A 12 -109.56 4.73 2.16
C LEU A 12 -109.59 5.66 3.38
N GLU A 13 -110.71 6.34 3.59
CA GLU A 13 -111.00 7.07 4.83
C GLU A 13 -111.07 6.09 6.01
N VAL A 14 -110.33 6.38 7.08
CA VAL A 14 -110.55 5.76 8.40
C VAL A 14 -110.42 6.83 9.48
N GLU A 15 -111.56 7.41 9.86
CA GLU A 15 -111.71 8.00 11.19
C GLU A 15 -111.65 6.88 12.24
N VAL A 16 -110.60 6.87 13.08
CA VAL A 16 -110.69 6.31 14.44
C VAL A 16 -110.01 7.27 15.40
N GLU A 17 -110.75 7.70 16.40
CA GLU A 17 -110.32 8.68 17.41
C GLU A 17 -109.25 8.15 18.39
N ALA A 18 -108.67 9.13 19.09
CA ALA A 18 -108.13 9.03 20.43
C ALA A 18 -106.80 8.26 20.66
N GLN A 19 -105.77 9.04 20.99
CA GLN A 19 -105.48 9.25 22.42
C GLN A 19 -104.83 10.62 22.68
N SER A 20 -105.20 11.24 23.80
CA SER A 20 -104.78 12.59 24.20
C SER A 20 -103.29 12.68 24.53
N LEU A 21 -102.60 13.73 24.05
CA LEU A 21 -101.30 14.12 24.62
C LEU A 21 -101.47 14.47 26.10
N GLY A 22 -101.06 13.57 26.99
CA GLY A 22 -101.10 13.79 28.43
C GLY A 22 -100.11 14.88 28.86
N SER A 23 -100.60 15.89 29.57
CA SER A 23 -99.78 16.67 30.51
C SER A 23 -99.16 15.73 31.55
N CYS A 24 -97.99 16.07 32.10
CA CYS A 24 -97.41 15.24 33.16
C CYS A 24 -98.30 15.21 34.42
N SER A 25 -98.03 14.27 35.33
CA SER A 25 -98.77 14.09 36.59
C SER A 25 -98.76 15.30 37.54
N GLN A 26 -97.95 16.34 37.26
CA GLN A 26 -97.92 17.62 37.99
C GLN A 26 -98.68 18.75 37.26
N GLY A 27 -99.39 18.45 36.17
CA GLY A 27 -100.22 19.43 35.43
C GLY A 27 -99.45 20.42 34.56
N HIS A 28 -98.16 20.18 34.27
CA HIS A 28 -97.37 21.05 33.41
C HIS A 28 -97.82 20.99 31.94
N ARG A 29 -97.68 22.12 31.23
CA ARG A 29 -98.06 22.26 29.82
C ARG A 29 -97.34 21.23 28.94
N SER A 30 -98.08 20.61 28.02
CA SER A 30 -97.56 19.60 27.08
C SER A 30 -96.43 20.11 26.18
N THR A 31 -96.32 21.43 25.95
CA THR A 31 -95.18 22.05 25.24
C THR A 31 -93.84 21.77 25.93
N LEU A 32 -93.83 21.66 27.26
CA LEU A 32 -92.64 21.33 28.04
C LEU A 32 -92.43 19.81 28.17
N SER A 33 -92.96 18.99 27.26
CA SER A 33 -92.92 17.53 27.35
C SER A 33 -92.34 16.88 26.08
N LEU A 34 -91.21 16.19 26.22
CA LEU A 34 -90.57 15.42 25.16
C LEU A 34 -91.06 13.97 25.15
N GLN A 35 -91.30 13.36 23.99
CA GLN A 35 -91.63 11.94 23.91
C GLN A 35 -90.38 11.05 23.91
N THR A 36 -90.45 9.89 24.58
CA THR A 36 -89.41 8.86 24.56
C THR A 36 -89.82 7.68 23.67
N GLN A 37 -88.84 6.95 23.12
CA GLN A 37 -89.10 5.81 22.21
C GLN A 37 -89.92 4.68 22.84
N GLN A 38 -89.95 4.57 24.18
CA GLN A 38 -90.71 3.55 24.91
C GLN A 38 -92.18 3.94 25.14
N GLY A 39 -92.67 5.00 24.47
CA GLY A 39 -94.05 5.49 24.59
C GLY A 39 -94.31 6.39 25.80
N GLY A 40 -93.27 6.88 26.48
CA GLY A 40 -93.35 7.80 27.60
C GLY A 40 -93.18 9.27 27.21
N ALA A 41 -93.29 10.17 28.18
CA ALA A 41 -92.98 11.58 27.98
C ALA A 41 -92.27 12.23 29.19
N ILE A 42 -91.17 12.95 28.92
CA ILE A 42 -90.34 13.67 29.89
C ILE A 42 -90.79 15.13 29.96
N CYS A 43 -91.36 15.52 31.08
CA CYS A 43 -91.65 16.93 31.34
C CYS A 43 -90.37 17.67 31.78
N LEU A 44 -89.91 18.64 30.98
CA LEU A 44 -88.72 19.46 31.22
C LEU A 44 -88.76 20.19 32.56
N LEU A 45 -89.93 20.62 33.04
CA LEU A 45 -90.06 21.30 34.34
C LEU A 45 -89.98 20.33 35.55
N CYS A 46 -90.51 19.10 35.42
CA CYS A 46 -90.30 18.04 36.40
C CYS A 46 -88.84 17.57 36.40
N LEU A 47 -88.25 17.42 35.21
CA LEU A 47 -86.84 17.08 35.04
C LEU A 47 -85.96 18.15 35.66
N SER A 48 -86.18 19.43 35.33
CA SER A 48 -85.52 20.59 35.96
C SER A 48 -85.53 20.45 37.47
N ASN A 49 -86.71 20.32 38.09
CA ASN A 49 -86.81 20.21 39.54
C ASN A 49 -86.09 18.96 40.11
N LEU A 50 -86.13 17.83 39.39
CA LEU A 50 -85.42 16.60 39.79
C LEU A 50 -83.90 16.80 39.76
N ILE A 51 -83.37 17.45 38.72
CA ILE A 51 -81.93 17.67 38.54
C ILE A 51 -81.40 18.88 39.34
N THR A 52 -82.25 19.82 39.75
CA THR A 52 -81.88 20.93 40.64
C THR A 52 -82.01 20.59 42.12
N THR A 53 -82.41 19.36 42.47
CA THR A 53 -82.60 18.96 43.88
C THR A 53 -81.41 18.12 44.37
N PRO A 54 -80.49 18.67 45.18
CA PRO A 54 -79.26 17.99 45.60
C PRO A 54 -79.46 16.77 46.51
N HIS A 55 -80.70 16.47 46.91
CA HIS A 55 -81.06 15.30 47.71
C HIS A 55 -81.85 14.24 46.91
N ALA A 56 -81.98 14.42 45.59
CA ALA A 56 -82.65 13.44 44.74
C ALA A 56 -81.82 12.15 44.62
N LEU A 57 -82.49 11.00 44.61
CA LEU A 57 -81.84 9.70 44.43
C LEU A 57 -81.13 9.65 43.06
N THR A 58 -79.82 9.39 43.08
CA THR A 58 -78.96 9.41 41.88
C THR A 58 -79.50 8.47 40.79
N ILE A 59 -80.01 7.30 41.14
CA ILE A 59 -80.64 6.35 40.20
C ILE A 59 -81.78 7.00 39.39
N HIS A 60 -82.61 7.85 40.00
CA HIS A 60 -83.72 8.52 39.32
C HIS A 60 -83.23 9.66 38.43
N VAL A 61 -82.23 10.41 38.89
CA VAL A 61 -81.57 11.49 38.13
C VAL A 61 -80.89 10.91 36.89
N SER A 62 -80.07 9.87 37.09
CA SER A 62 -79.37 9.14 36.02
C SER A 62 -80.34 8.53 35.00
N TYR A 63 -81.40 7.86 35.47
CA TYR A 63 -82.44 7.35 34.57
C TYR A 63 -83.07 8.48 33.75
N ALA A 64 -83.51 9.57 34.39
CA ALA A 64 -84.16 10.68 33.71
C ALA A 64 -83.24 11.40 32.69
N LEU A 65 -81.95 11.54 32.99
CA LEU A 65 -80.94 12.07 32.08
C LEU A 65 -80.67 11.13 30.90
N SER A 66 -80.53 9.82 31.14
CA SER A 66 -80.36 8.84 30.05
C SER A 66 -81.56 8.83 29.09
N GLN A 67 -82.78 8.95 29.62
CA GLN A 67 -84.00 9.04 28.81
C GLN A 67 -84.08 10.37 28.04
N LEU A 68 -83.60 11.48 28.61
CA LEU A 68 -83.52 12.75 27.89
C LEU A 68 -82.49 12.69 26.76
N SER A 69 -81.30 12.16 27.02
CA SER A 69 -80.24 11.97 26.01
C SER A 69 -80.75 11.13 24.83
N LEU A 70 -81.34 9.96 25.10
CA LEU A 70 -81.96 9.10 24.07
C LEU A 70 -83.07 9.80 23.27
N ALA A 71 -83.84 10.70 23.88
CA ALA A 71 -84.87 11.46 23.17
C ALA A 71 -84.27 12.50 22.20
N LEU A 72 -83.13 13.11 22.56
CA LEU A 72 -82.47 14.11 21.72
C LEU A 72 -81.74 13.49 20.51
N SER A 73 -81.08 12.35 20.69
CA SER A 73 -80.28 11.68 19.65
C SER A 73 -81.06 11.32 18.38
N HIS A 74 -82.39 11.20 18.46
CA HIS A 74 -83.24 10.76 17.34
C HIS A 74 -84.14 11.86 16.75
N ARG A 75 -84.28 13.04 17.39
CA ARG A 75 -85.01 14.21 16.86
C ARG A 75 -84.48 15.54 17.43
N PRO A 76 -83.31 16.04 16.99
CA PRO A 76 -82.74 17.29 17.50
C PRO A 76 -83.61 18.54 17.21
N LEU A 77 -84.31 18.57 16.07
CA LEU A 77 -85.01 19.75 15.53
C LEU A 77 -86.16 20.32 16.38
N HIS A 78 -86.75 19.54 17.29
CA HIS A 78 -87.93 20.00 18.06
C HIS A 78 -87.60 20.68 19.39
N LEU A 79 -86.38 20.51 19.92
CA LEU A 79 -85.99 21.19 21.16
C LEU A 79 -85.25 22.50 20.91
N SER A 80 -84.38 22.53 19.89
CA SER A 80 -83.54 23.69 19.57
C SER A 80 -84.37 24.95 19.39
N GLN A 81 -85.39 24.92 18.52
CA GLN A 81 -86.18 26.11 18.17
C GLN A 81 -86.97 26.79 19.31
N TYR A 82 -87.22 26.14 20.47
CA TYR A 82 -88.14 26.72 21.48
C TYR A 82 -87.83 26.44 22.96
N HIS A 83 -87.09 25.39 23.30
CA HIS A 83 -87.03 24.90 24.70
C HIS A 83 -85.63 24.59 25.25
N ALA A 84 -84.57 24.60 24.44
CA ALA A 84 -83.22 24.31 24.92
C ALA A 84 -82.73 25.32 25.98
N HIS A 85 -82.99 26.63 25.80
CA HIS A 85 -82.73 27.68 26.79
C HIS A 85 -83.31 27.38 28.19
N PHE A 86 -84.50 26.75 28.26
CA PHE A 86 -85.13 26.42 29.54
C PHE A 86 -84.33 25.40 30.36
N LEU A 87 -83.53 24.56 29.69
CA LEU A 87 -82.68 23.56 30.34
C LEU A 87 -81.30 24.09 30.74
N VAL A 88 -80.88 25.27 30.27
CA VAL A 88 -79.56 25.85 30.55
C VAL A 88 -79.32 25.98 32.05
N ALA A 89 -80.12 26.78 32.76
CA ALA A 89 -79.92 26.99 34.20
C ALA A 89 -80.13 25.72 35.06
N PRO A 90 -81.14 24.86 34.79
CA PRO A 90 -81.31 23.61 35.52
C PRO A 90 -80.18 22.60 35.33
N LEU A 91 -79.70 22.38 34.09
CA LEU A 91 -78.58 21.48 33.82
C LEU A 91 -77.30 22.02 34.48
N LEU A 92 -77.01 23.33 34.36
CA LEU A 92 -75.85 23.95 35.00
C LEU A 92 -75.88 23.90 36.52
N HIS A 93 -77.07 24.02 37.13
CA HIS A 93 -77.19 23.83 38.57
C HIS A 93 -77.02 22.36 38.97
N ALA A 94 -77.56 21.42 38.19
CA ALA A 94 -77.36 19.98 38.39
C ALA A 94 -75.87 19.60 38.39
N LEU A 95 -75.05 20.22 37.53
CA LEU A 95 -73.59 20.02 37.54
C LEU A 95 -72.97 20.36 38.92
N SER A 96 -73.55 21.30 39.66
CA SER A 96 -73.07 21.71 40.99
C SER A 96 -73.74 20.98 42.17
N SER A 97 -74.68 20.05 41.91
CA SER A 97 -75.61 19.52 42.91
C SER A 97 -75.54 18.02 43.19
N PHE A 98 -74.77 17.24 42.40
CA PHE A 98 -74.65 15.79 42.59
C PHE A 98 -73.19 15.32 42.60
N ASP A 99 -72.88 14.41 43.52
CA ASP A 99 -71.54 13.85 43.75
C ASP A 99 -71.30 12.51 42.99
N ASP A 100 -71.97 12.31 41.85
CA ASP A 100 -72.06 11.02 41.13
C ASP A 100 -71.50 11.15 39.69
N GLN A 101 -70.42 10.41 39.41
CA GLN A 101 -69.65 10.50 38.16
C GLN A 101 -70.45 10.07 36.90
N PRO A 102 -71.20 8.96 36.90
CA PRO A 102 -72.17 8.64 35.83
C PRO A 102 -73.17 9.77 35.53
N ILE A 103 -73.72 10.43 36.55
CA ILE A 103 -74.63 11.58 36.36
C ILE A 103 -73.90 12.76 35.74
N ALA A 104 -72.69 13.06 36.22
CA ALA A 104 -71.85 14.12 35.66
C ALA A 104 -71.60 13.92 34.15
N CYS A 105 -71.21 12.71 33.74
CA CYS A 105 -71.00 12.36 32.33
C CYS A 105 -72.30 12.51 31.52
N GLN A 106 -73.43 11.98 32.01
CA GLN A 106 -74.71 12.11 31.31
C GLN A 106 -75.18 13.56 31.16
N LEU A 107 -74.93 14.43 32.15
CA LEU A 107 -75.19 15.87 32.05
C LEU A 107 -74.30 16.53 30.99
N ILE A 108 -73.01 16.15 30.93
CA ILE A 108 -72.03 16.67 29.96
C ILE A 108 -72.39 16.25 28.53
N ASP A 109 -72.71 14.98 28.31
CA ASP A 109 -73.16 14.47 27.00
C ASP A 109 -74.42 15.23 26.55
N LEU A 110 -75.35 15.47 27.47
CA LEU A 110 -76.55 16.26 27.23
C LEU A 110 -76.27 17.70 26.83
N ILE A 111 -75.39 18.40 27.55
CA ILE A 111 -75.00 19.78 27.22
C ILE A 111 -74.31 19.82 25.85
N THR A 112 -73.52 18.81 25.51
CA THR A 112 -72.84 18.69 24.20
C THR A 112 -73.86 18.48 23.07
N ILE A 113 -74.79 17.53 23.22
CA ILE A 113 -75.87 17.26 22.26
C ILE A 113 -76.76 18.50 22.05
N LEU A 114 -77.04 19.25 23.11
CA LEU A 114 -77.79 20.51 23.03
C LEU A 114 -76.97 21.62 22.33
N SER A 115 -75.65 21.66 22.55
CA SER A 115 -74.72 22.62 21.95
C SER A 115 -74.51 22.40 20.44
N ASP A 116 -74.58 21.16 19.95
CA ASP A 116 -74.50 20.84 18.52
C ASP A 116 -75.87 20.84 17.80
N SER A 117 -76.96 21.19 18.50
CA SER A 117 -78.33 21.12 17.94
C SER A 117 -78.71 22.23 16.92
N GLY A 118 -77.76 23.10 16.57
CA GLY A 118 -77.88 24.10 15.51
C GLY A 118 -78.48 25.46 15.91
N ASP A 119 -78.65 25.71 17.22
CA ASP A 119 -79.06 27.02 17.76
C ASP A 119 -77.88 27.68 18.49
N GLU A 120 -77.39 28.79 17.92
CA GLU A 120 -76.18 29.49 18.37
C GLU A 120 -76.38 30.26 19.69
N ASP A 121 -77.59 30.78 19.95
CA ASP A 121 -77.89 31.57 21.15
C ASP A 121 -77.93 30.69 22.41
N VAL A 122 -78.44 29.46 22.29
CA VAL A 122 -78.46 28.45 23.35
C VAL A 122 -77.04 28.10 23.79
N PHE A 123 -76.16 27.89 22.80
CA PHE A 123 -74.74 27.61 23.03
C PHE A 123 -74.06 28.79 23.76
N VAL A 124 -74.26 30.02 23.30
CA VAL A 124 -73.70 31.22 23.93
C VAL A 124 -74.20 31.41 25.37
N GLU A 125 -75.48 31.14 25.67
CA GLU A 125 -76.00 31.22 27.04
C GLU A 125 -75.39 30.16 27.97
N PHE A 126 -75.21 28.92 27.48
CA PHE A 126 -74.49 27.87 28.21
C PHE A 126 -73.05 28.32 28.53
N VAL A 127 -72.27 28.73 27.52
CA VAL A 127 -70.88 29.15 27.74
C VAL A 127 -70.79 30.35 28.68
N SER A 128 -71.60 31.38 28.46
CA SER A 128 -71.56 32.60 29.27
C SER A 128 -71.82 32.31 30.75
N ARG A 129 -72.79 31.44 31.08
CA ARG A 129 -73.09 31.09 32.48
C ARG A 129 -72.08 30.12 33.09
N VAL A 130 -71.49 29.20 32.31
CA VAL A 130 -70.37 28.37 32.77
C VAL A 130 -69.17 29.25 33.11
N ALA A 131 -68.80 30.16 32.20
CA ALA A 131 -67.68 31.08 32.37
C ALA A 131 -67.91 32.05 33.55
N GLU A 132 -69.12 32.58 33.73
CA GLU A 132 -69.49 33.43 34.89
C GLU A 132 -69.35 32.66 36.21
N ARG A 133 -69.84 31.41 36.29
CA ARG A 133 -69.76 30.60 37.53
C ARG A 133 -68.34 30.14 37.88
N LEU A 134 -67.49 29.92 36.88
CA LEU A 134 -66.08 29.57 37.08
C LEU A 134 -65.21 30.81 37.39
N SER A 135 -65.48 31.95 36.75
CA SER A 135 -64.79 33.23 37.03
C SER A 135 -65.21 33.87 38.35
N SER A 136 -66.41 33.59 38.86
CA SER A 136 -66.86 34.06 40.17
C SER A 136 -66.34 33.25 41.37
N GLY A 137 -65.56 32.18 41.13
CA GLY A 137 -65.03 31.30 42.19
C GLY A 137 -66.08 30.49 42.96
N ALA A 138 -67.32 30.41 42.46
CA ALA A 138 -68.41 29.69 43.12
C ALA A 138 -68.18 28.17 43.15
N PHE A 139 -67.44 27.64 42.18
CA PHE A 139 -66.81 26.33 42.23
C PHE A 139 -65.51 26.38 43.05
N SER A 140 -65.63 26.55 44.37
CA SER A 140 -64.49 26.49 45.28
C SER A 140 -63.84 25.11 45.23
N TRP A 141 -62.53 25.05 44.98
CA TRP A 141 -61.73 23.83 44.77
C TRP A 141 -61.65 22.90 46.00
N SER A 142 -62.76 22.25 46.36
CA SER A 142 -62.91 21.46 47.59
C SER A 142 -62.99 19.94 47.32
N PRO A 143 -62.49 19.08 48.23
CA PRO A 143 -62.54 17.63 48.07
C PRO A 143 -63.94 17.01 47.89
N ARG A 144 -65.01 17.74 48.22
CA ARG A 144 -66.39 17.23 48.18
C ARG A 144 -67.07 17.41 46.83
N GLN A 145 -66.55 18.27 45.95
CA GLN A 145 -67.11 18.52 44.61
C GLN A 145 -66.28 17.85 43.49
N LEU A 146 -65.37 16.93 43.87
CA LEU A 146 -64.29 16.41 43.03
C LEU A 146 -64.67 15.17 42.20
N HIS A 147 -65.82 14.54 42.45
CA HIS A 147 -66.35 13.45 41.60
C HIS A 147 -66.96 13.94 40.29
N MET A 148 -67.06 15.26 40.11
CA MET A 148 -67.81 15.90 39.03
C MET A 148 -66.97 16.27 37.79
N PRO A 149 -65.71 16.73 37.89
CA PRO A 149 -64.97 17.18 36.70
C PRO A 149 -63.86 16.25 36.19
N PHE A 150 -63.19 15.46 37.06
CA PHE A 150 -61.78 15.10 36.78
C PHE A 150 -61.37 13.65 37.06
N ARG A 151 -62.31 12.68 36.96
CA ARG A 151 -61.98 11.26 37.19
C ARG A 151 -62.07 10.41 35.92
N GLU A 152 -60.95 9.77 35.60
CA GLU A 152 -60.76 8.58 34.73
C GLU A 152 -61.22 8.63 33.26
N ASN A 153 -61.96 9.65 32.78
CA ASN A 153 -62.48 9.68 31.39
C ASN A 153 -62.37 11.02 30.63
N HIS A 154 -61.73 12.06 31.18
CA HIS A 154 -61.53 13.40 30.56
C HIS A 154 -62.77 14.17 30.03
N CYS A 155 -64.00 13.63 30.15
CA CYS A 155 -65.21 14.19 29.50
C CYS A 155 -65.50 15.66 29.82
N ALA A 156 -65.32 16.10 31.08
CA ALA A 156 -65.60 17.48 31.48
C ALA A 156 -64.51 18.46 30.99
N SER A 157 -63.25 18.03 31.02
CA SER A 157 -62.12 18.79 30.48
C SER A 157 -62.30 18.97 28.96
N SER A 158 -62.73 17.93 28.24
CA SER A 158 -63.09 18.05 26.82
C SER A 158 -64.33 18.92 26.57
N LEU A 159 -65.36 18.90 27.42
CA LEU A 159 -66.48 19.84 27.33
C LEU A 159 -66.00 21.29 27.53
N PHE A 160 -65.17 21.55 28.54
CA PHE A 160 -64.63 22.89 28.79
C PHE A 160 -63.78 23.39 27.61
N ILE A 161 -62.93 22.52 27.04
CA ILE A 161 -62.12 22.82 25.85
C ILE A 161 -63.01 23.04 24.63
N TYR A 162 -64.05 22.23 24.42
CA TYR A 162 -65.01 22.37 23.32
C TYR A 162 -65.79 23.68 23.42
N LEU A 163 -66.31 24.00 24.62
CA LEU A 163 -66.99 25.27 24.92
C LEU A 163 -66.05 26.47 24.71
N PHE A 164 -64.81 26.38 25.18
CA PHE A 164 -63.79 27.43 25.01
C PHE A 164 -63.39 27.62 23.55
N PHE A 165 -63.15 26.54 22.82
CA PHE A 165 -62.77 26.56 21.40
C PHE A 165 -63.88 27.19 20.53
N LYS A 166 -65.12 26.73 20.69
CA LYS A 166 -66.25 27.33 19.98
C LYS A 166 -66.50 28.77 20.42
N PHE A 167 -66.29 29.13 21.69
CA PHE A 167 -66.41 30.52 22.14
C PHE A 167 -65.40 31.44 21.45
N ASP A 168 -64.12 31.05 21.41
CA ASP A 168 -63.06 31.82 20.75
C ASP A 168 -63.32 31.98 19.24
N GLN A 169 -63.73 30.89 18.58
CA GLN A 169 -64.10 30.87 17.16
C GLN A 169 -65.33 31.75 16.86
N TYR A 170 -66.35 31.76 17.71
CA TYR A 170 -67.55 32.58 17.54
C TYR A 170 -67.31 34.08 17.80
N VAL A 171 -66.48 34.41 18.80
CA VAL A 171 -66.10 35.80 19.09
C VAL A 171 -65.40 36.42 17.87
N HIS A 172 -64.56 35.67 17.15
CA HIS A 172 -63.93 36.17 15.91
C HIS A 172 -64.89 36.31 14.71
N LEU A 173 -65.93 35.48 14.59
CA LEU A 173 -66.79 35.41 13.39
C LEU A 173 -67.98 36.39 13.38
N LEU A 174 -68.52 36.78 14.53
CA LEU A 174 -69.74 37.62 14.63
C LEU A 174 -69.50 39.11 14.97
N LEU A 175 -68.24 39.51 15.19
CA LEU A 175 -67.88 40.86 15.65
C LEU A 175 -67.92 42.05 14.65
N PRO A 176 -68.41 41.95 13.38
CA PRO A 176 -68.75 43.15 12.62
C PRO A 176 -70.05 43.86 13.07
N SER A 177 -70.98 43.14 13.72
CA SER A 177 -72.41 43.50 13.64
C SER A 177 -73.07 44.00 14.94
N TYR A 178 -72.53 43.71 16.12
CA TYR A 178 -73.13 44.13 17.40
C TYR A 178 -72.12 44.74 18.37
N LYS A 179 -72.38 45.99 18.78
CA LYS A 179 -71.65 46.68 19.86
C LYS A 179 -72.06 46.16 21.24
N VAL A 180 -71.64 44.95 21.57
CA VAL A 180 -71.63 44.43 22.95
C VAL A 180 -70.17 44.38 23.42
N ASN A 181 -69.94 44.77 24.68
CA ASN A 181 -68.63 45.13 25.23
C ASN A 181 -67.51 44.10 24.99
N SER A 182 -66.53 44.45 24.15
CA SER A 182 -65.26 43.73 24.03
C SER A 182 -64.51 43.60 25.36
N THR A 183 -64.69 44.56 26.27
CA THR A 183 -64.18 44.53 27.64
C THR A 183 -64.79 43.44 28.52
N PHE A 184 -66.02 42.98 28.25
CA PHE A 184 -66.66 41.92 29.05
C PHE A 184 -66.04 40.56 28.74
N SER A 185 -65.85 40.22 27.46
CA SER A 185 -65.21 38.96 27.04
C SER A 185 -63.80 38.83 27.62
N VAL A 186 -62.96 39.86 27.44
CA VAL A 186 -61.58 39.89 27.94
C VAL A 186 -61.54 39.84 29.48
N HIS A 187 -62.45 40.51 30.18
CA HIS A 187 -62.51 40.45 31.65
C HIS A 187 -62.93 39.07 32.16
N VAL A 188 -63.89 38.40 31.51
CA VAL A 188 -64.32 37.05 31.88
C VAL A 188 -63.21 36.03 31.61
N GLN A 189 -62.54 36.11 30.44
CA GLN A 189 -61.37 35.28 30.13
C GLN A 189 -60.22 35.50 31.13
N ASN A 190 -59.90 36.76 31.47
CA ASN A 190 -58.90 37.10 32.48
C ASN A 190 -59.26 36.56 33.87
N ALA A 191 -60.50 36.74 34.33
CA ALA A 191 -60.93 36.24 35.64
C ALA A 191 -60.93 34.70 35.71
N LEU A 192 -61.30 34.04 34.62
CA LEU A 192 -61.27 32.59 34.47
C LEU A 192 -59.83 32.05 34.53
N ILE A 193 -58.91 32.62 33.74
CA ILE A 193 -57.49 32.24 33.75
C ILE A 193 -56.85 32.58 35.10
N SER A 194 -57.18 33.72 35.72
CA SER A 194 -56.76 34.06 37.08
C SER A 194 -57.16 32.99 38.09
N ASN A 195 -58.42 32.52 38.05
CA ASN A 195 -58.91 31.48 38.96
C ASN A 195 -58.20 30.13 38.74
N LEU A 196 -57.98 29.73 37.49
CA LEU A 196 -57.18 28.54 37.14
C LEU A 196 -55.75 28.67 37.67
N VAL A 197 -55.07 29.80 37.42
CA VAL A 197 -53.72 30.10 37.94
C VAL A 197 -53.68 30.05 39.47
N THR A 198 -54.70 30.56 40.18
CA THR A 198 -54.75 30.44 41.65
C THR A 198 -55.02 29.01 42.13
N GLY A 199 -55.76 28.20 41.37
CA GLY A 199 -56.02 26.80 41.69
C GLY A 199 -54.77 25.92 41.62
N LEU A 200 -53.74 26.33 40.87
CA LEU A 200 -52.41 25.67 40.90
C LEU A 200 -51.73 25.74 42.28
N GLY A 201 -52.14 26.65 43.17
CA GLY A 201 -51.60 26.77 44.53
C GLY A 201 -52.15 25.74 45.54
N LEU A 202 -53.00 24.80 45.11
CA LEU A 202 -53.72 23.88 46.00
C LEU A 202 -52.98 22.57 46.26
N PRO A 203 -53.18 21.93 47.42
CA PRO A 203 -52.45 20.71 47.77
C PRO A 203 -52.83 19.48 46.92
N SER A 204 -54.04 19.42 46.34
CA SER A 204 -54.49 18.26 45.55
C SER A 204 -53.75 18.16 44.21
N GLU A 205 -53.08 17.02 43.99
CA GLU A 205 -52.42 16.63 42.74
C GLU A 205 -53.43 16.48 41.58
N GLU A 206 -54.60 15.91 41.85
CA GLU A 206 -55.67 15.65 40.87
C GLU A 206 -56.23 16.96 40.31
N ILE A 207 -56.51 17.92 41.19
CA ILE A 207 -56.95 19.27 40.80
C ILE A 207 -55.86 19.97 39.98
N ARG A 208 -54.60 19.90 40.44
CA ARG A 208 -53.48 20.53 39.72
C ARG A 208 -53.30 19.94 38.32
N GLY A 209 -53.30 18.62 38.16
CA GLY A 209 -53.09 17.95 36.87
C GLY A 209 -54.10 18.34 35.80
N GLU A 210 -55.36 18.56 36.18
CA GLU A 210 -56.43 18.90 35.24
C GLU A 210 -56.54 20.41 34.98
N ILE A 211 -56.21 21.26 35.97
CA ILE A 211 -55.97 22.70 35.71
C ILE A 211 -54.84 22.86 34.69
N LEU A 212 -53.75 22.10 34.85
CA LEU A 212 -52.62 22.12 33.92
C LEU A 212 -53.02 21.63 32.52
N PHE A 213 -53.82 20.57 32.41
CA PHE A 213 -54.35 20.08 31.13
C PHE A 213 -55.23 21.13 30.42
N VAL A 214 -56.14 21.76 31.16
CA VAL A 214 -57.02 22.81 30.64
C VAL A 214 -56.21 24.02 30.18
N LEU A 215 -55.27 24.50 31.00
CA LEU A 215 -54.37 25.60 30.63
C LEU A 215 -53.52 25.25 29.41
N TYR A 216 -52.99 24.04 29.32
CA TYR A 216 -52.23 23.54 28.16
C TYR A 216 -53.08 23.61 26.88
N LYS A 217 -54.31 23.07 26.92
CA LYS A 217 -55.20 23.03 25.76
C LYS A 217 -55.68 24.41 25.33
N VAL A 218 -56.00 25.30 26.28
CA VAL A 218 -56.27 26.73 26.00
C VAL A 218 -55.06 27.40 25.33
N SER A 219 -53.86 27.21 25.87
CA SER A 219 -52.62 27.77 25.32
C SER A 219 -52.32 27.28 23.91
N SER A 220 -52.64 26.01 23.62
CA SER A 220 -52.47 25.35 22.32
C SER A 220 -53.42 25.91 21.25
N ILE A 221 -54.69 26.10 21.60
CA ILE A 221 -55.70 26.70 20.70
C ILE A 221 -55.29 28.13 20.32
N GLN A 222 -54.89 28.94 21.31
CA GLN A 222 -54.36 30.30 21.11
C GLN A 222 -53.03 30.35 20.33
N CYS A 223 -52.39 29.21 20.05
CA CYS A 223 -51.20 29.16 19.21
C CYS A 223 -51.55 28.98 17.72
N GLN A 224 -52.74 28.43 17.43
CA GLN A 224 -53.20 28.17 16.05
C GLN A 224 -53.93 29.36 15.41
N SER A 225 -54.41 30.32 16.21
CA SER A 225 -55.16 31.51 15.76
C SER A 225 -54.30 32.76 15.51
N MET A 226 -52.97 32.61 15.45
CA MET A 226 -52.01 33.72 15.34
C MET A 226 -52.00 34.38 13.94
N ASP A 227 -52.99 35.23 13.69
CA ASP A 227 -52.94 36.28 12.67
C ASP A 227 -53.01 37.66 13.36
N ILE A 228 -51.83 38.22 13.65
CA ILE A 228 -51.49 39.65 13.81
C ILE A 228 -52.27 40.48 14.88
N ASP A 229 -51.50 41.01 15.85
CA ASP A 229 -51.84 42.09 16.81
C ASP A 229 -52.68 41.77 18.08
N GLY A 230 -52.99 40.50 18.35
CA GLY A 230 -53.59 40.07 19.62
C GLY A 230 -52.57 39.90 20.76
N ALA A 231 -52.67 40.69 21.84
CA ALA A 231 -51.86 40.49 23.04
C ALA A 231 -52.25 39.19 23.77
N ASP A 232 -51.29 38.30 24.01
CA ASP A 232 -51.55 36.99 24.62
C ASP A 232 -52.08 37.14 26.06
N ILE A 233 -53.27 36.61 26.30
CA ILE A 233 -54.00 36.72 27.57
C ILE A 233 -53.22 36.04 28.71
N LEU A 234 -52.45 34.98 28.43
CA LEU A 234 -51.65 34.27 29.44
C LEU A 234 -50.43 35.07 29.88
N PHE A 235 -49.90 35.96 29.03
CA PHE A 235 -48.75 36.81 29.37
C PHE A 235 -49.06 37.74 30.55
N ALA A 236 -50.30 38.21 30.70
CA ALA A 236 -50.75 39.01 31.82
C ALA A 236 -50.66 38.30 33.19
N PHE A 237 -50.54 36.96 33.19
CA PHE A 237 -50.42 36.12 34.38
C PHE A 237 -48.99 35.58 34.59
N CYS A 238 -48.07 35.83 33.67
CA CYS A 238 -46.63 35.67 33.91
C CYS A 238 -46.14 36.81 34.84
N PRO A 239 -45.27 36.54 35.83
CA PRO A 239 -44.53 35.30 36.08
C PRO A 239 -45.24 34.27 36.99
N LYS A 240 -46.39 34.63 37.60
CA LYS A 240 -47.06 33.79 38.62
C LYS A 240 -47.50 32.42 38.09
N LEU A 241 -47.99 32.35 36.86
CA LEU A 241 -48.33 31.10 36.17
C LEU A 241 -47.10 30.18 36.04
N LEU A 242 -45.94 30.72 35.68
CA LEU A 242 -44.71 29.95 35.53
C LEU A 242 -44.23 29.40 36.87
N GLN A 243 -44.18 30.23 37.92
CA GLN A 243 -43.77 29.79 39.26
C GLN A 243 -44.66 28.65 39.77
N LEU A 244 -45.99 28.80 39.71
CA LEU A 244 -46.92 27.78 40.23
C LEU A 244 -46.92 26.50 39.38
N SER A 245 -46.67 26.59 38.07
CA SER A 245 -46.50 25.41 37.21
C SER A 245 -45.22 24.65 37.55
N LEU A 246 -44.09 25.35 37.71
CA LEU A 246 -42.81 24.73 38.09
C LEU A 246 -42.84 24.16 39.50
N GLU A 247 -43.42 24.86 40.48
CA GLU A 247 -43.66 24.30 41.82
C GLU A 247 -44.57 23.07 41.80
N SER A 248 -45.56 23.03 40.89
CA SER A 248 -46.42 21.85 40.72
C SER A 248 -45.65 20.68 40.12
N LEU A 249 -44.79 20.93 39.12
CA LEU A 249 -43.93 19.92 38.49
C LEU A 249 -42.90 19.33 39.47
N MET A 250 -42.30 20.19 40.30
CA MET A 250 -41.34 19.81 41.33
C MET A 250 -41.96 18.94 42.44
N LYS A 251 -43.21 19.22 42.82
CA LYS A 251 -43.89 18.53 43.94
C LYS A 251 -44.61 17.24 43.54
N THR A 252 -44.93 17.06 42.25
CA THR A 252 -45.78 15.94 41.79
C THR A 252 -45.04 14.60 41.71
N GLN A 253 -45.76 13.55 42.10
CA GLN A 253 -45.35 12.15 41.97
C GLN A 253 -46.16 11.39 40.90
N ARG A 254 -47.01 12.09 40.14
CA ARG A 254 -47.95 11.52 39.18
C ARG A 254 -47.55 11.85 37.75
N ASP A 255 -47.26 10.84 36.95
CA ASP A 255 -46.77 11.02 35.59
C ASP A 255 -47.80 11.68 34.65
N ASP A 256 -49.10 11.47 34.87
CA ASP A 256 -50.18 12.18 34.17
C ASP A 256 -50.20 13.69 34.49
N VAL A 257 -49.95 14.06 35.75
CA VAL A 257 -49.80 15.46 36.18
C VAL A 257 -48.53 16.08 35.59
N ARG A 258 -47.42 15.32 35.54
CA ARG A 258 -46.15 15.74 34.91
C ARG A 258 -46.33 16.02 33.43
N LEU A 259 -46.95 15.11 32.66
CA LEU A 259 -47.22 15.30 31.23
C LEU A 259 -48.00 16.58 30.97
N ASN A 260 -49.09 16.80 31.69
CA ASN A 260 -49.92 18.00 31.52
C ASN A 260 -49.16 19.29 31.87
N CYS A 261 -48.32 19.25 32.92
CA CYS A 261 -47.49 20.39 33.30
C CYS A 261 -46.40 20.70 32.26
N VAL A 262 -45.67 19.69 31.83
CA VAL A 262 -44.62 19.80 30.82
C VAL A 262 -45.21 20.29 29.49
N ALA A 263 -46.34 19.75 29.06
CA ALA A 263 -47.03 20.18 27.83
C ALA A 263 -47.45 21.66 27.88
N LEU A 264 -47.97 22.14 29.02
CA LEU A 264 -48.22 23.57 29.24
C LEU A 264 -46.92 24.38 29.14
N LEU A 265 -45.89 23.99 29.89
CA LEU A 265 -44.60 24.69 29.93
C LEU A 265 -43.93 24.75 28.54
N THR A 266 -44.07 23.72 27.71
CA THR A 266 -43.52 23.68 26.34
C THR A 266 -44.19 24.72 25.44
N ILE A 267 -45.50 24.92 25.56
CA ILE A 267 -46.18 25.99 24.81
C ILE A 267 -45.80 27.38 25.34
N LEU A 268 -45.68 27.55 26.66
CA LEU A 268 -45.20 28.81 27.25
C LEU A 268 -43.73 29.10 26.87
N ALA A 269 -42.92 28.05 26.65
CA ALA A 269 -41.57 28.15 26.09
C ALA A 269 -41.60 28.59 24.62
N GLN A 270 -42.42 27.96 23.77
CA GLN A 270 -42.62 28.33 22.36
C GLN A 270 -43.15 29.76 22.16
N LYS A 271 -43.79 30.34 23.18
CA LYS A 271 -44.23 31.75 23.21
C LYS A 271 -43.22 32.72 23.85
N GLY A 272 -42.03 32.24 24.25
CA GLY A 272 -40.94 33.05 24.82
C GLY A 272 -41.15 33.50 26.26
N PHE A 273 -42.20 33.02 26.95
CA PHE A 273 -42.57 33.54 28.28
C PHE A 273 -41.60 33.15 29.39
N LEU A 274 -40.93 32.00 29.28
CA LEU A 274 -39.87 31.59 30.21
C LEU A 274 -38.70 32.59 30.23
N VAL A 275 -38.30 33.11 29.06
CA VAL A 275 -37.18 34.04 28.92
C VAL A 275 -37.60 35.49 29.24
N ASN A 276 -38.77 35.93 28.78
CA ASN A 276 -39.30 37.26 29.07
C ASN A 276 -39.58 37.51 30.57
N ALA A 277 -39.92 36.46 31.32
CA ALA A 277 -40.05 36.55 32.78
C ALA A 277 -38.68 36.75 33.49
N TYR A 278 -37.59 36.27 32.91
CA TYR A 278 -36.24 36.42 33.44
C TYR A 278 -35.68 37.83 33.21
N THR A 279 -35.83 38.38 31.99
CA THR A 279 -35.41 39.77 31.69
C THR A 279 -36.16 40.79 32.55
N ASN A 280 -37.47 40.59 32.78
CA ASN A 280 -38.28 41.46 33.63
C ASN A 280 -37.91 41.38 35.13
N ASN A 281 -37.35 40.26 35.59
CA ASN A 281 -36.80 40.14 36.95
C ASN A 281 -35.46 40.88 37.09
N ILE A 282 -34.60 40.84 36.06
CA ILE A 282 -33.35 41.63 36.04
C ILE A 282 -33.66 43.13 35.98
N SER A 283 -34.64 43.57 35.20
CA SER A 283 -35.03 44.99 35.15
C SER A 283 -35.63 45.47 36.47
N ARG A 284 -36.32 44.61 37.25
CA ARG A 284 -36.76 44.95 38.62
C ARG A 284 -35.57 45.10 39.58
N MET A 285 -34.62 44.17 39.57
CA MET A 285 -33.43 44.26 40.43
C MET A 285 -32.57 45.51 40.19
N ASN A 286 -32.63 46.12 38.99
CA ASN A 286 -31.91 47.35 38.68
C ASN A 286 -32.68 48.65 38.99
N PHE A 287 -33.91 48.59 39.51
CA PHE A 287 -34.71 49.77 39.85
C PHE A 287 -35.07 49.91 41.34
N ASP A 288 -34.95 48.85 42.14
CA ASP A 288 -35.29 48.87 43.57
C ASP A 288 -34.13 49.37 44.47
N GLU A 289 -33.62 50.58 44.18
CA GLU A 289 -32.88 51.42 45.16
C GLU A 289 -33.73 52.62 45.62
N ALA A 290 -34.98 52.38 46.07
CA ALA A 290 -35.71 53.30 46.96
C ALA A 290 -36.97 52.68 47.62
N GLU A 291 -37.15 53.02 48.91
CA GLU A 291 -38.43 53.02 49.66
C GLU A 291 -39.11 51.69 50.10
N ASN A 292 -38.62 51.17 51.23
CA ASN A 292 -39.39 50.88 52.45
C ASN A 292 -40.88 50.48 52.36
N SER A 293 -41.21 49.25 52.77
CA SER A 293 -42.24 49.03 53.80
C SER A 293 -41.95 47.77 54.63
N MET A 294 -42.57 47.65 55.81
CA MET A 294 -42.09 46.80 56.92
C MET A 294 -43.15 45.74 57.35
N GLN A 295 -42.69 44.65 57.99
CA GLN A 295 -43.46 43.63 58.75
C GLN A 295 -44.18 42.54 57.89
N THR A 296 -44.22 41.24 58.23
CA THR A 296 -43.71 40.50 59.42
C THR A 296 -43.54 38.98 59.17
N THR A 297 -42.62 38.35 59.92
CA THR A 297 -42.54 36.92 60.35
C THR A 297 -42.40 35.78 59.34
N ASP A 298 -41.22 35.15 59.36
CA ASP A 298 -40.93 33.71 59.37
C ASP A 298 -41.62 32.78 58.34
N TYR A 299 -41.23 32.91 57.08
CA TYR A 299 -40.74 31.77 56.29
C TYR A 299 -39.44 32.17 55.59
N GLY A 300 -38.47 31.26 55.52
CA GLY A 300 -37.11 31.58 55.08
C GLY A 300 -37.05 32.20 53.68
N THR A 301 -36.41 33.36 53.58
CA THR A 301 -36.07 34.03 52.32
C THR A 301 -35.16 33.14 51.47
N ASN A 302 -35.78 32.37 50.58
CA ASN A 302 -35.19 31.78 49.37
C ASN A 302 -36.28 31.79 48.29
N GLN A 303 -36.64 32.98 47.79
CA GLN A 303 -37.24 33.06 46.46
C GLN A 303 -36.14 32.69 45.47
N SER A 304 -36.05 31.40 45.15
CA SER A 304 -35.15 30.91 44.11
C SER A 304 -35.48 31.62 42.80
N SER A 305 -34.44 32.01 42.05
CA SER A 305 -34.65 32.61 40.74
C SER A 305 -35.40 31.62 39.84
N LEU A 306 -36.26 32.13 38.96
CA LEU A 306 -37.09 31.28 38.09
C LEU A 306 -36.28 30.18 37.34
N PRO A 307 -35.03 30.42 36.87
CA PRO A 307 -34.20 29.37 36.29
C PRO A 307 -33.73 28.27 37.28
N VAL A 308 -33.46 28.60 38.55
CA VAL A 308 -33.12 27.60 39.58
C VAL A 308 -34.34 26.75 39.92
N LEU A 309 -35.51 27.38 40.04
CA LEU A 309 -36.77 26.65 40.21
C LEU A 309 -37.09 25.76 39.00
N PHE A 310 -36.81 26.23 37.78
CA PHE A 310 -36.95 25.43 36.56
C PHE A 310 -36.02 24.21 36.59
N ALA A 311 -34.75 24.40 36.92
CA ALA A 311 -33.76 23.33 37.04
C ALA A 311 -34.17 22.28 38.09
N GLU A 312 -34.61 22.69 39.28
CA GLU A 312 -35.08 21.75 40.31
C GLU A 312 -36.35 20.99 39.85
N ALA A 313 -37.29 21.68 39.20
CA ALA A 313 -38.57 21.10 38.80
C ALA A 313 -38.44 19.98 37.75
N ILE A 314 -37.47 20.05 36.83
CA ILE A 314 -37.28 19.04 35.77
C ILE A 314 -36.55 17.76 36.23
N LYS A 315 -35.86 17.77 37.39
CA LYS A 315 -35.09 16.62 37.90
C LYS A 315 -35.95 15.37 38.11
N GLY A 316 -37.14 15.53 38.68
CA GLY A 316 -38.09 14.42 38.92
C GLY A 316 -38.65 13.81 37.63
N PRO A 317 -39.23 14.61 36.71
CA PRO A 317 -39.72 14.14 35.42
C PRO A 317 -38.66 13.44 34.53
N LEU A 318 -37.40 13.90 34.53
CA LEU A 318 -36.31 13.23 33.81
C LEU A 318 -36.04 11.80 34.31
N LEU A 319 -36.34 11.50 35.58
CA LEU A 319 -36.19 10.17 36.19
C LEU A 319 -37.52 9.40 36.29
N SER A 320 -38.56 9.82 35.56
CA SER A 320 -39.82 9.08 35.49
C SER A 320 -39.62 7.70 34.85
N SER A 321 -40.43 6.73 35.27
CA SER A 321 -40.55 5.42 34.61
C SER A 321 -41.32 5.47 33.29
N ASP A 322 -42.03 6.56 33.00
CA ASP A 322 -42.74 6.76 31.73
C ASP A 322 -41.84 7.52 30.74
N SER A 323 -41.44 6.82 29.67
CA SER A 323 -40.64 7.40 28.58
C SER A 323 -41.31 8.63 27.93
N GLN A 324 -42.65 8.71 27.92
CA GLN A 324 -43.35 9.87 27.37
C GLN A 324 -43.15 11.11 28.24
N VAL A 325 -43.10 10.97 29.57
CA VAL A 325 -42.75 12.06 30.49
C VAL A 325 -41.32 12.52 30.24
N GLN A 326 -40.39 11.58 30.13
CA GLN A 326 -38.98 11.86 29.92
C GLN A 326 -38.73 12.61 28.61
N ILE A 327 -39.24 12.08 27.49
CA ILE A 327 -39.12 12.70 26.15
C ILE A 327 -39.73 14.11 26.17
N SER A 328 -40.97 14.25 26.67
CA SER A 328 -41.64 15.57 26.72
C SER A 328 -40.85 16.58 27.56
N THR A 329 -40.19 16.13 28.63
CA THR A 329 -39.36 16.98 29.50
C THR A 329 -38.07 17.40 28.79
N LEU A 330 -37.44 16.50 28.05
CA LEU A 330 -36.26 16.82 27.23
C LEU A 330 -36.63 17.79 26.09
N ASP A 331 -37.78 17.62 25.45
CA ASP A 331 -38.27 18.53 24.42
C ASP A 331 -38.58 19.92 24.99
N LEU A 332 -39.12 20.01 26.21
CA LEU A 332 -39.24 21.26 26.97
C LEU A 332 -37.87 21.91 27.20
N MET A 333 -36.85 21.13 27.57
CA MET A 333 -35.49 21.64 27.72
C MET A 333 -34.90 22.14 26.39
N LEU A 334 -35.10 21.42 25.28
CA LEU A 334 -34.66 21.86 23.96
C LEU A 334 -35.29 23.20 23.58
N GLN A 335 -36.60 23.34 23.77
CA GLN A 335 -37.31 24.60 23.54
C GLN A 335 -36.79 25.72 24.46
N TYR A 336 -36.54 25.45 25.74
CA TYR A 336 -35.98 26.44 26.67
C TYR A 336 -34.56 26.89 26.27
N LEU A 337 -33.75 25.97 25.75
CA LEU A 337 -32.36 26.22 25.36
C LEU A 337 -32.19 26.87 23.98
N SER A 338 -33.19 26.77 23.09
CA SER A 338 -33.11 27.24 21.70
C SER A 338 -33.40 28.73 21.50
N TRP A 339 -33.78 29.50 22.53
CA TRP A 339 -34.12 30.92 22.39
C TRP A 339 -32.88 31.82 22.25
N GLU A 340 -32.89 32.69 21.23
CA GLU A 340 -31.75 33.55 20.85
C GLU A 340 -31.30 34.55 21.93
N ALA A 341 -32.17 34.88 22.89
CA ALA A 341 -31.90 35.85 23.94
C ALA A 341 -31.09 35.25 25.12
N ALA A 342 -29.77 35.23 24.95
CA ALA A 342 -28.74 34.95 25.98
C ALA A 342 -28.73 33.51 26.60
N PRO A 343 -28.51 32.45 25.79
CA PRO A 343 -28.46 31.07 26.27
C PRO A 343 -27.40 30.81 27.35
N GLY A 344 -26.22 31.46 27.28
CA GLY A 344 -25.08 31.13 28.15
C GLY A 344 -25.35 31.20 29.66
N LYS A 345 -26.14 32.17 30.14
CA LYS A 345 -26.49 32.26 31.58
C LYS A 345 -27.49 31.18 32.00
N HIS A 346 -28.45 30.83 31.15
CA HIS A 346 -29.40 29.77 31.44
C HIS A 346 -28.71 28.41 31.51
N ILE A 347 -27.78 28.15 30.59
CA ILE A 347 -27.00 26.90 30.56
C ILE A 347 -26.09 26.81 31.78
N GLN A 348 -25.40 27.90 32.18
CA GLN A 348 -24.59 27.91 33.40
C GLN A 348 -25.40 27.50 34.65
N ILE A 349 -26.61 28.03 34.83
CA ILE A 349 -27.47 27.67 35.99
C ILE A 349 -27.86 26.18 35.94
N LEU A 350 -28.19 25.64 34.76
CA LEU A 350 -28.47 24.20 34.61
C LEU A 350 -27.24 23.32 34.92
N MET A 351 -26.02 23.83 34.73
CA MET A 351 -24.77 23.13 35.10
C MET A 351 -24.49 23.19 36.60
N GLU A 352 -24.70 24.35 37.22
CA GLU A 352 -24.60 24.51 38.69
C GLU A 352 -25.62 23.60 39.41
N GLU A 353 -26.81 23.42 38.83
CA GLU A 353 -27.87 22.53 39.32
C GLU A 353 -27.73 21.05 38.90
N ASN A 354 -26.61 20.67 38.28
CA ASN A 354 -26.23 19.30 37.91
C ASN A 354 -27.19 18.58 36.94
N ILE A 355 -27.95 19.32 36.13
CA ILE A 355 -28.97 18.74 35.23
C ILE A 355 -28.38 17.78 34.19
N ALA A 356 -27.11 17.97 33.81
CA ALA A 356 -26.38 17.04 32.93
C ALA A 356 -26.40 15.59 33.46
N ASP A 357 -26.25 15.38 34.77
CA ASP A 357 -26.23 14.03 35.37
C ASP A 357 -27.59 13.34 35.24
N TYR A 358 -28.69 14.09 35.38
CA TYR A 358 -30.06 13.59 35.18
C TYR A 358 -30.32 13.23 33.72
N VAL A 359 -29.78 13.99 32.76
CA VAL A 359 -29.90 13.68 31.32
C VAL A 359 -29.07 12.46 30.94
N PHE A 360 -27.86 12.28 31.51
CA PHE A 360 -27.06 11.06 31.33
C PHE A 360 -27.73 9.83 31.94
N GLU A 361 -28.37 9.96 33.11
CA GLU A 361 -29.12 8.86 33.73
C GLU A 361 -30.37 8.49 32.92
N ALA A 362 -31.10 9.49 32.41
CA ALA A 362 -32.24 9.27 31.51
C ALA A 362 -31.81 8.59 30.18
N LEU A 363 -30.64 8.98 29.64
CA LEU A 363 -30.03 8.31 28.48
C LEU A 363 -29.62 6.85 28.80
N ARG A 364 -29.06 6.60 29.99
CA ARG A 364 -28.70 5.26 30.47
C ARG A 364 -29.93 4.35 30.63
N LEU A 365 -31.07 4.90 31.03
CA LEU A 365 -32.34 4.20 31.18
C LEU A 365 -33.13 4.03 29.86
N SER A 366 -32.72 4.70 28.78
CA SER A 366 -33.45 4.73 27.50
C SER A 366 -33.54 3.39 26.75
N GLU A 367 -32.72 2.40 27.13
CA GLU A 367 -32.54 1.12 26.39
C GLU A 367 -32.21 1.31 24.89
N CYS A 368 -31.59 2.44 24.53
CA CYS A 368 -31.30 2.85 23.14
C CYS A 368 -32.54 3.02 22.24
N LYS A 369 -33.69 3.44 22.79
CA LYS A 369 -34.88 3.80 22.00
C LYS A 369 -34.68 5.16 21.32
N ASP A 370 -34.69 5.17 19.98
CA ASP A 370 -34.42 6.35 19.13
C ASP A 370 -35.01 7.69 19.60
N PRO A 371 -36.31 7.85 19.91
CA PRO A 371 -36.85 9.16 20.29
C PRO A 371 -36.25 9.69 21.60
N MET A 372 -35.98 8.80 22.57
CA MET A 372 -35.37 9.16 23.84
C MET A 372 -33.88 9.47 23.67
N VAL A 373 -33.16 8.67 22.88
CA VAL A 373 -31.76 8.92 22.52
C VAL A 373 -31.61 10.26 21.81
N ASN A 374 -32.49 10.57 20.85
CA ASN A 374 -32.45 11.81 20.09
C ASN A 374 -32.60 13.03 21.01
N SER A 375 -33.66 13.12 21.81
CA SER A 375 -33.89 14.27 22.69
C SER A 375 -32.79 14.40 23.77
N CYS A 376 -32.31 13.30 24.36
CA CYS A 376 -31.17 13.32 25.29
C CYS A 376 -29.89 13.89 24.64
N VAL A 377 -29.49 13.37 23.48
CA VAL A 377 -28.24 13.77 22.81
C VAL A 377 -28.32 15.23 22.32
N HIS A 378 -29.48 15.67 21.83
CA HIS A 378 -29.67 17.09 21.48
C HIS A 378 -29.54 18.01 22.71
N VAL A 379 -30.12 17.63 23.86
CA VAL A 379 -29.98 18.42 25.10
C VAL A 379 -28.52 18.49 25.53
N LEU A 380 -27.81 17.36 25.58
CA LEU A 380 -26.38 17.31 25.92
C LEU A 380 -25.53 18.16 24.95
N ASN A 381 -25.87 18.18 23.66
CA ASN A 381 -25.18 19.00 22.66
C ASN A 381 -25.42 20.51 22.84
N PHE A 382 -26.56 20.95 23.38
CA PHE A 382 -26.74 22.34 23.80
C PHE A 382 -25.93 22.66 25.07
N LEU A 383 -25.94 21.76 26.06
CA LEU A 383 -25.20 21.91 27.31
C LEU A 383 -23.68 21.99 27.11
N LEU A 384 -23.17 21.37 26.03
CA LEU A 384 -21.78 21.46 25.58
C LEU A 384 -21.27 22.90 25.47
N THR A 385 -22.13 23.88 25.17
CA THR A 385 -21.73 25.29 25.03
C THR A 385 -21.29 25.96 26.34
N ALA A 386 -21.49 25.33 27.50
CA ALA A 386 -20.98 25.80 28.80
C ALA A 386 -19.63 25.16 29.18
N GLU A 387 -18.64 25.37 28.33
CA GLU A 387 -17.23 25.11 28.66
C GLU A 387 -16.74 26.09 29.75
N PRO A 388 -15.98 25.65 30.78
CA PRO A 388 -15.49 24.28 31.04
C PRO A 388 -16.38 23.46 31.99
N ALA A 389 -17.49 24.00 32.49
CA ALA A 389 -18.30 23.39 33.55
C ALA A 389 -18.93 22.05 33.13
N PHE A 390 -19.43 21.95 31.89
CA PHE A 390 -20.00 20.71 31.37
C PHE A 390 -18.95 19.60 31.20
N GLY A 391 -17.70 19.93 30.90
CA GLY A 391 -16.64 18.95 30.60
C GLY A 391 -16.41 17.94 31.74
N GLN A 392 -16.44 18.40 33.00
CA GLN A 392 -16.30 17.52 34.16
C GLN A 392 -17.48 16.53 34.30
N ARG A 393 -18.70 16.96 33.95
CA ARG A 393 -19.91 16.11 33.96
C ARG A 393 -19.89 15.12 32.80
N LEU A 394 -19.49 15.58 31.61
CA LEU A 394 -19.28 14.75 30.42
C LEU A 394 -18.27 13.61 30.69
N ALA A 395 -17.18 13.88 31.39
CA ALA A 395 -16.20 12.86 31.78
C ALA A 395 -16.79 11.76 32.69
N VAL A 396 -17.75 12.09 33.56
CA VAL A 396 -18.48 11.12 34.40
C VAL A 396 -19.53 10.36 33.56
N GLY A 397 -20.28 11.07 32.71
CA GLY A 397 -21.32 10.51 31.86
C GLY A 397 -20.81 9.66 30.68
N PHE A 398 -19.52 9.75 30.33
CA PHE A 398 -18.92 9.16 29.12
C PHE A 398 -19.27 7.69 28.86
N THR A 399 -19.35 6.86 29.90
CA THR A 399 -19.66 5.43 29.76
C THR A 399 -21.06 5.16 29.21
N THR A 400 -22.00 6.11 29.38
CA THR A 400 -23.35 6.02 28.82
C THR A 400 -23.39 6.31 27.31
N LEU A 401 -22.39 7.02 26.77
CA LEU A 401 -22.31 7.36 25.35
C LEU A 401 -21.83 6.21 24.46
N ILE A 402 -21.14 5.21 25.02
CA ILE A 402 -20.55 4.11 24.22
C ILE A 402 -21.64 3.15 23.67
N PRO A 403 -22.61 2.66 24.46
CA PRO A 403 -23.72 1.87 23.92
C PRO A 403 -24.56 2.67 22.90
N VAL A 404 -24.74 3.96 23.16
CA VAL A 404 -25.45 4.88 22.26
C VAL A 404 -24.70 5.04 20.93
N LEU A 405 -23.36 5.17 20.96
CA LEU A 405 -22.56 5.18 19.74
C LEU A 405 -22.74 3.89 18.95
N ASN A 406 -22.62 2.72 19.60
CA ASN A 406 -22.78 1.43 18.92
C ASN A 406 -24.16 1.31 18.24
N HIS A 407 -25.22 1.84 18.84
CA HIS A 407 -26.55 1.88 18.25
C HIS A 407 -26.62 2.82 17.03
N VAL A 408 -26.23 4.09 17.18
CA VAL A 408 -26.30 5.07 16.08
C VAL A 408 -25.28 4.84 14.97
N ALA A 409 -24.26 4.01 15.21
CA ALA A 409 -23.24 3.63 14.23
C ALA A 409 -23.71 2.54 13.25
N GLU A 410 -24.75 1.77 13.58
CA GLU A 410 -25.26 0.71 12.69
C GLU A 410 -26.31 1.23 11.69
N VAL A 411 -26.91 2.39 11.95
CA VAL A 411 -28.00 3.00 11.16
C VAL A 411 -27.47 4.12 10.23
N PRO A 412 -27.58 3.98 8.90
CA PRO A 412 -27.18 5.02 7.94
C PRO A 412 -27.86 6.37 8.20
N PHE A 413 -27.08 7.46 8.13
CA PHE A 413 -27.55 8.85 8.33
C PHE A 413 -28.37 9.09 9.62
N HIS A 414 -28.10 8.36 10.71
CA HIS A 414 -28.85 8.52 11.96
C HIS A 414 -28.81 9.96 12.50
N PRO A 415 -29.95 10.58 12.89
CA PRO A 415 -30.08 12.03 13.08
C PRO A 415 -29.19 12.65 14.17
N VAL A 416 -28.83 11.87 15.20
CA VAL A 416 -27.90 12.33 16.26
C VAL A 416 -26.48 11.74 16.17
N GLN A 417 -26.12 11.08 15.07
CA GLN A 417 -24.80 10.44 14.91
C GLN A 417 -23.65 11.45 15.06
N SER A 418 -23.75 12.61 14.40
CA SER A 418 -22.74 13.69 14.48
C SER A 418 -22.61 14.24 15.91
N GLN A 419 -23.73 14.43 16.61
CA GLN A 419 -23.82 15.02 17.95
C GLN A 419 -23.27 14.06 19.00
N THR A 420 -23.61 12.76 18.94
CA THR A 420 -23.02 11.72 19.80
C THR A 420 -21.50 11.67 19.63
N LEU A 421 -21.01 11.71 18.38
CA LEU A 421 -19.58 11.73 18.10
C LEU A 421 -18.91 13.02 18.58
N LYS A 422 -19.53 14.20 18.46
CA LYS A 422 -19.01 15.47 19.01
C LYS A 422 -18.89 15.44 20.54
N LEU A 423 -19.87 14.87 21.26
CA LEU A 423 -19.79 14.68 22.71
C LEU A 423 -18.62 13.76 23.10
N ILE A 424 -18.42 12.66 22.35
CA ILE A 424 -17.30 11.74 22.55
C ILE A 424 -15.95 12.44 22.24
N TRP A 425 -15.89 13.22 21.17
CA TRP A 425 -14.71 13.97 20.74
C TRP A 425 -14.22 14.96 21.80
N ASN A 426 -15.10 15.83 22.30
CA ASN A 426 -14.74 16.81 23.33
C ASN A 426 -14.27 16.10 24.61
N CYS A 427 -14.94 15.01 25.02
CA CYS A 427 -14.50 14.24 26.20
C CYS A 427 -13.09 13.66 26.05
N ILE A 428 -12.73 13.13 24.87
CA ILE A 428 -11.40 12.58 24.61
C ILE A 428 -10.34 13.70 24.56
N SER A 429 -10.69 14.84 23.96
CA SER A 429 -9.77 15.96 23.74
C SER A 429 -9.43 16.71 25.03
N ASP A 430 -10.45 16.99 25.85
CA ASP A 430 -10.31 17.74 27.10
C ASP A 430 -9.79 16.87 28.25
N PHE A 431 -10.14 15.58 28.27
CA PHE A 431 -9.82 14.64 29.35
C PHE A 431 -9.15 13.34 28.86
N PRO A 432 -8.02 13.42 28.12
CA PRO A 432 -7.41 12.27 27.44
C PRO A 432 -6.95 11.14 28.37
N GLY A 433 -6.83 11.39 29.68
CA GLY A 433 -6.46 10.41 30.70
C GLY A 433 -7.60 9.72 31.45
N MET A 434 -8.87 10.07 31.21
CA MET A 434 -10.02 9.50 31.94
C MET A 434 -10.57 8.18 31.38
N ILE A 435 -10.24 7.86 30.13
CA ILE A 435 -10.85 6.74 29.40
C ILE A 435 -10.12 5.43 29.73
N SER A 436 -10.87 4.34 29.96
CA SER A 436 -10.30 3.01 30.19
C SER A 436 -9.85 2.33 28.89
N ALA A 437 -8.91 1.38 28.99
CA ALA A 437 -8.45 0.58 27.86
C ALA A 437 -9.58 -0.20 27.15
N SER A 438 -10.59 -0.67 27.90
CA SER A 438 -11.75 -1.35 27.33
C SER A 438 -12.59 -0.43 26.45
N HIS A 439 -12.86 0.80 26.91
CA HIS A 439 -13.62 1.79 26.16
C HIS A 439 -12.86 2.27 24.92
N VAL A 440 -11.53 2.47 25.01
CA VAL A 440 -10.71 2.78 23.83
C VAL A 440 -10.82 1.68 22.76
N LYS A 441 -10.72 0.41 23.16
CA LYS A 441 -10.85 -0.73 22.23
C LYS A 441 -12.22 -0.77 21.56
N GLU A 442 -13.29 -0.56 22.31
CA GLU A 442 -14.66 -0.59 21.80
C GLU A 442 -14.93 0.54 20.80
N LEU A 443 -14.52 1.78 21.14
CA LEU A 443 -14.62 2.94 20.24
C LEU A 443 -13.88 2.70 18.93
N ILE A 444 -12.63 2.22 18.98
CA ILE A 444 -11.82 1.95 17.77
C ILE A 444 -12.51 0.93 16.86
N LEU A 445 -13.00 -0.18 17.41
CA LEU A 445 -13.67 -1.22 16.62
C LEU A 445 -14.99 -0.72 16.00
N CYS A 446 -15.72 0.12 16.72
CA CYS A 446 -16.94 0.77 16.23
C CYS A 446 -16.64 1.75 15.08
N LEU A 447 -15.72 2.69 15.29
CA LEU A 447 -15.34 3.70 14.30
C LEU A 447 -14.66 3.10 13.06
N THR A 448 -13.87 2.03 13.22
CA THR A 448 -13.29 1.27 12.09
C THR A 448 -14.40 0.66 11.24
N ARG A 449 -15.42 0.06 11.87
CA ARG A 449 -16.58 -0.51 11.17
C ARG A 449 -17.37 0.57 10.42
N MET A 450 -17.56 1.75 11.02
CA MET A 450 -18.22 2.88 10.36
C MET A 450 -17.49 3.31 9.09
N LEU A 451 -16.16 3.53 9.16
CA LEU A 451 -15.34 3.92 7.99
C LEU A 451 -15.34 2.86 6.89
N ARG A 452 -15.23 1.59 7.28
CA ARG A 452 -15.27 0.47 6.33
C ARG A 452 -16.63 0.37 5.63
N ARG A 453 -17.73 0.28 6.38
CA ARG A 453 -19.08 0.23 5.79
C ARG A 453 -19.39 1.46 4.95
N HIS A 454 -18.80 2.62 5.25
CA HIS A 454 -18.92 3.82 4.41
C HIS A 454 -18.18 3.67 3.08
N THR A 455 -16.94 3.16 3.10
CA THR A 455 -16.15 2.86 1.88
C THR A 455 -16.84 1.80 1.01
N ASP A 456 -17.42 0.78 1.64
CA ASP A 456 -18.12 -0.32 0.97
C ASP A 456 -19.52 0.09 0.46
N GLY A 457 -19.96 1.34 0.72
CA GLY A 457 -21.26 1.87 0.31
C GLY A 457 -22.47 1.42 1.15
N GLU A 458 -22.25 0.62 2.20
CA GLU A 458 -23.28 0.12 3.11
C GLU A 458 -23.74 1.14 4.17
N MET A 459 -22.96 2.19 4.42
CA MET A 459 -23.21 3.16 5.48
C MET A 459 -23.15 4.60 4.95
N GLY A 460 -24.32 5.23 4.88
CA GLY A 460 -24.44 6.66 4.65
C GLY A 460 -23.95 7.46 5.86
N MET A 461 -23.02 8.38 5.64
CA MET A 461 -22.43 9.26 6.64
C MET A 461 -22.32 10.68 6.08
N LEU A 462 -22.66 11.70 6.87
CA LEU A 462 -22.49 13.10 6.49
C LEU A 462 -21.01 13.54 6.56
N PRO A 463 -20.54 14.49 5.73
CA PRO A 463 -19.14 14.93 5.73
C PRO A 463 -18.61 15.38 7.09
N GLU A 464 -19.41 16.15 7.85
CA GLU A 464 -19.03 16.61 9.19
C GLU A 464 -18.89 15.44 10.16
N THR A 465 -19.69 14.38 9.99
CA THR A 465 -19.61 13.17 10.81
C THR A 465 -18.34 12.38 10.51
N PHE A 466 -17.98 12.23 9.22
CA PHE A 466 -16.72 11.60 8.80
C PHE A 466 -15.49 12.34 9.36
N THR A 467 -15.50 13.67 9.26
CA THR A 467 -14.48 14.55 9.82
C THR A 467 -14.33 14.39 11.34
N VAL A 468 -15.43 14.26 12.09
CA VAL A 468 -15.39 13.99 13.54
C VAL A 468 -14.89 12.56 13.84
N VAL A 469 -15.25 11.55 13.06
CA VAL A 469 -14.73 10.17 13.21
C VAL A 469 -13.20 10.14 13.08
N CYS A 470 -12.65 10.76 12.03
CA CYS A 470 -11.20 10.86 11.83
C CYS A 470 -10.52 11.64 12.97
N SER A 471 -11.15 12.73 13.43
CA SER A 471 -10.65 13.52 14.57
C SER A 471 -10.55 12.67 15.84
N ILE A 472 -11.62 11.93 16.18
CA ILE A 472 -11.66 11.02 17.34
C ILE A 472 -10.51 10.02 17.32
N PHE A 473 -10.25 9.37 16.18
CA PHE A 473 -9.09 8.49 16.06
C PHE A 473 -7.76 9.20 16.38
N VAL A 474 -7.57 10.44 15.89
CA VAL A 474 -6.34 11.22 16.14
C VAL A 474 -6.14 11.53 17.63
N ALA A 475 -7.16 11.91 18.40
CA ALA A 475 -6.98 12.11 19.86
C ALA A 475 -6.87 10.78 20.63
N LEU A 476 -7.55 9.71 20.18
CA LEU A 476 -7.36 8.37 20.76
C LEU A 476 -5.90 7.91 20.59
N LEU A 477 -5.29 8.05 19.40
CA LEU A 477 -3.87 7.73 19.16
C LEU A 477 -2.89 8.58 19.99
N LYS A 478 -3.31 9.78 20.41
CA LYS A 478 -2.55 10.67 21.32
C LYS A 478 -2.78 10.36 22.80
N SER A 479 -3.89 9.72 23.17
CA SER A 479 -4.24 9.39 24.55
C SER A 479 -3.25 8.40 25.20
N PRO A 480 -2.90 8.59 26.50
CA PRO A 480 -2.13 7.59 27.26
C PRO A 480 -2.86 6.25 27.43
N SER A 481 -4.19 6.22 27.35
CA SER A 481 -4.98 4.99 27.56
C SER A 481 -4.93 4.03 26.36
N PHE A 482 -4.78 4.56 25.14
CA PHE A 482 -4.53 3.76 23.94
C PHE A 482 -3.26 2.92 24.11
N LYS A 483 -2.19 3.52 24.65
CA LYS A 483 -0.89 2.86 24.87
C LYS A 483 -0.96 1.62 25.79
N ARG A 484 -2.02 1.47 26.58
CA ARG A 484 -2.23 0.34 27.50
C ARG A 484 -3.05 -0.80 26.89
N THR A 485 -3.42 -0.70 25.62
CA THR A 485 -4.39 -1.61 24.99
C THR A 485 -3.74 -2.40 23.85
N GLU A 486 -3.59 -3.71 24.04
CA GLU A 486 -2.94 -4.59 23.07
C GLU A 486 -3.80 -4.85 21.83
N ASN A 487 -3.13 -5.10 20.69
CA ASN A 487 -3.70 -5.56 19.42
C ASN A 487 -4.68 -4.60 18.71
N LEU A 488 -4.52 -3.28 18.88
CA LEU A 488 -5.32 -2.27 18.15
C LEU A 488 -4.74 -1.87 16.77
N ALA A 489 -3.48 -2.19 16.48
CA ALA A 489 -2.79 -1.74 15.26
C ALA A 489 -3.52 -2.16 13.96
N ILE A 490 -4.09 -3.37 13.91
CA ILE A 490 -4.87 -3.86 12.75
C ILE A 490 -6.14 -3.02 12.52
N ALA A 491 -6.85 -2.64 13.58
CA ALA A 491 -8.04 -1.80 13.45
C ALA A 491 -7.69 -0.38 13.01
N VAL A 492 -6.57 0.18 13.48
CA VAL A 492 -6.05 1.48 13.00
C VAL A 492 -5.61 1.40 11.54
N GLN A 493 -4.99 0.29 11.13
CA GLN A 493 -4.60 0.03 9.74
C GLN A 493 -5.83 0.02 8.82
N GLU A 494 -6.86 -0.78 9.18
CA GLU A 494 -8.12 -0.88 8.46
C GLU A 494 -8.83 0.49 8.39
N ALA A 495 -8.96 1.18 9.53
CA ALA A 495 -9.56 2.51 9.60
C ALA A 495 -8.85 3.54 8.71
N SER A 496 -7.52 3.61 8.78
CA SER A 496 -6.74 4.60 8.01
C SER A 496 -6.80 4.32 6.50
N LYS A 497 -6.79 3.05 6.10
CA LYS A 497 -6.96 2.64 4.70
C LYS A 497 -8.35 3.02 4.18
N HIS A 498 -9.40 2.67 4.92
CA HIS A 498 -10.78 2.95 4.51
C HIS A 498 -11.10 4.46 4.50
N ALA A 499 -10.59 5.23 5.47
CA ALA A 499 -10.76 6.69 5.47
C ALA A 499 -10.19 7.35 4.20
N VAL A 500 -8.99 6.97 3.78
CA VAL A 500 -8.38 7.50 2.54
C VAL A 500 -9.17 7.03 1.31
N LEU A 501 -9.46 5.72 1.22
CA LEU A 501 -10.16 5.16 0.05
C LEU A 501 -11.56 5.75 -0.17
N ALA A 502 -12.32 6.02 0.91
CA ALA A 502 -13.60 6.70 0.81
C ALA A 502 -13.45 8.08 0.15
N CYS A 503 -12.56 8.93 0.67
CA CYS A 503 -12.30 10.26 0.13
C CYS A 503 -11.80 10.26 -1.32
N LEU A 504 -10.98 9.28 -1.71
CA LEU A 504 -10.45 9.20 -3.08
C LEU A 504 -11.46 8.66 -4.11
N SER A 505 -12.59 8.13 -3.67
CA SER A 505 -13.64 7.53 -4.53
C SER A 505 -14.86 8.43 -4.78
N ILE A 506 -14.99 9.53 -4.01
CA ILE A 506 -16.08 10.51 -4.10
C ILE A 506 -15.55 11.73 -4.86
N SER A 507 -16.17 12.09 -5.98
CA SER A 507 -15.57 13.05 -6.93
C SER A 507 -15.75 14.53 -6.60
N ASP A 508 -16.74 14.91 -5.77
CA ASP A 508 -17.22 16.31 -5.73
C ASP A 508 -17.65 16.85 -4.35
N GLU A 509 -17.56 16.09 -3.25
CA GLU A 509 -18.11 16.52 -1.94
C GLU A 509 -17.05 16.80 -0.86
N ASP A 510 -16.99 18.07 -0.44
CA ASP A 510 -16.26 18.66 0.69
C ASP A 510 -14.73 18.35 0.84
N PRO A 511 -13.83 19.32 0.52
CA PRO A 511 -12.39 19.16 0.72
C PRO A 511 -11.97 18.90 2.19
N SER A 512 -12.85 19.13 3.17
CA SER A 512 -12.54 18.89 4.58
C SER A 512 -12.33 17.41 4.92
N GLN A 513 -13.04 16.48 4.25
CA GLN A 513 -12.98 15.05 4.57
C GLN A 513 -11.58 14.47 4.33
N LEU A 514 -11.01 14.72 3.14
CA LEU A 514 -9.70 14.22 2.74
C LEU A 514 -8.61 14.72 3.71
N LEU A 515 -8.64 16.00 4.08
CA LEU A 515 -7.69 16.58 5.02
C LEU A 515 -7.69 15.86 6.37
N HIS A 516 -8.86 15.53 6.92
CA HIS A 516 -8.96 14.79 8.18
C HIS A 516 -8.55 13.31 8.04
N SER A 517 -8.79 12.67 6.89
CA SER A 517 -8.28 11.33 6.61
C SER A 517 -6.74 11.29 6.53
N LEU A 518 -6.11 12.35 6.01
CA LEU A 518 -4.65 12.51 5.96
C LEU A 518 -4.07 12.74 7.36
N TYR A 519 -4.72 13.54 8.20
CA TYR A 519 -4.32 13.69 9.61
C TYR A 519 -4.40 12.37 10.39
N LEU A 520 -5.42 11.54 10.12
CA LEU A 520 -5.51 10.18 10.67
C LEU A 520 -4.33 9.31 10.19
N LEU A 521 -4.08 9.24 8.88
CA LEU A 521 -3.00 8.42 8.32
C LEU A 521 -1.62 8.82 8.89
N LYS A 522 -1.38 10.13 9.00
CA LYS A 522 -0.16 10.72 9.58
C LYS A 522 0.03 10.39 11.05
N GLU A 523 -1.00 10.53 11.90
CA GLU A 523 -0.88 10.18 13.34
C GLU A 523 -0.81 8.66 13.55
N ALA A 524 -1.47 7.85 12.71
CA ALA A 524 -1.34 6.39 12.71
C ALA A 524 0.10 5.94 12.39
N TYR A 525 0.75 6.59 11.43
CA TYR A 525 2.17 6.36 11.13
C TYR A 525 3.06 6.78 12.30
N ALA A 526 2.86 7.99 12.84
CA ALA A 526 3.61 8.50 13.99
C ALA A 526 3.41 7.66 15.28
N TYR A 527 2.24 7.04 15.46
CA TYR A 527 1.99 6.09 16.54
C TYR A 527 2.92 4.87 16.45
N SER A 528 3.19 4.37 15.25
CA SER A 528 3.99 3.16 15.02
C SER A 528 5.45 3.25 15.49
N TYR A 529 6.00 4.45 15.70
CA TYR A 529 7.39 4.67 16.17
C TYR A 529 7.51 4.92 17.67
N LYS A 530 6.40 5.11 18.41
CA LYS A 530 6.45 5.37 19.86
C LYS A 530 6.84 4.06 20.58
N GLU A 531 8.01 4.01 21.21
CA GLU A 531 8.77 2.83 21.72
C GLU A 531 8.09 1.87 22.75
N PHE A 532 6.77 1.88 22.91
CA PHE A 532 6.08 1.28 24.05
C PHE A 532 5.36 -0.04 23.77
N SER A 533 5.59 -0.68 22.62
CA SER A 533 4.90 -1.90 22.18
C SER A 533 5.76 -3.16 22.26
N THR A 534 5.17 -4.24 22.77
CA THR A 534 5.74 -5.59 22.82
C THR A 534 5.70 -6.32 21.47
N ASN A 535 4.74 -6.00 20.60
CA ASN A 535 4.49 -6.71 19.33
C ASN A 535 5.09 -5.96 18.14
N LYS A 536 6.38 -6.18 17.88
CA LYS A 536 7.13 -5.54 16.77
C LYS A 536 6.60 -5.87 15.37
N THR A 537 6.06 -7.07 15.16
CA THR A 537 5.57 -7.54 13.84
C THR A 537 4.36 -6.75 13.37
N THR A 538 3.31 -6.66 14.19
CA THR A 538 2.06 -5.96 13.83
C THR A 538 2.26 -4.44 13.65
N ILE A 539 3.28 -3.86 14.29
CA ILE A 539 3.68 -2.47 14.04
C ILE A 539 4.35 -2.30 12.68
N MET A 540 5.18 -3.25 12.26
CA MET A 540 5.78 -3.23 10.92
C MET A 540 4.71 -3.42 9.83
N GLU A 541 3.73 -4.31 10.06
CA GLU A 541 2.57 -4.50 9.18
C GLU A 541 1.74 -3.21 9.01
N LEU A 542 1.51 -2.47 10.11
CA LEU A 542 0.87 -1.15 10.07
C LEU A 542 1.66 -0.14 9.23
N ARG A 543 3.00 -0.05 9.42
CA ARG A 543 3.85 0.85 8.62
C ARG A 543 3.80 0.51 7.13
N ASN A 544 4.01 -0.77 6.80
CA ASN A 544 3.97 -1.27 5.44
C ASN A 544 2.64 -0.94 4.77
N SER A 545 1.52 -1.14 5.46
CA SER A 545 0.19 -0.87 4.92
C SER A 545 -0.13 0.62 4.77
N ILE A 546 0.43 1.50 5.61
CA ILE A 546 0.28 2.96 5.44
C ILE A 546 1.08 3.43 4.23
N VAL A 547 2.32 2.96 4.08
CA VAL A 547 3.14 3.22 2.88
C VAL A 547 2.47 2.65 1.64
N ASP A 548 1.84 1.47 1.73
CA ASP A 548 1.10 0.84 0.63
C ASP A 548 -0.10 1.69 0.17
N VAL A 549 -0.88 2.25 1.12
CA VAL A 549 -1.94 3.22 0.78
C VAL A 549 -1.38 4.49 0.12
N CYS A 550 -0.21 4.96 0.57
CA CYS A 550 0.43 6.14 -0.02
C CYS A 550 0.90 5.90 -1.45
N LYS A 551 1.59 4.79 -1.73
CA LYS A 551 2.11 4.46 -3.07
C LYS A 551 1.01 3.99 -4.05
N SER A 552 0.05 3.21 -3.58
CA SER A 552 -0.92 2.52 -4.45
C SER A 552 -2.19 3.35 -4.72
N HIS A 553 -2.49 4.36 -3.90
CA HIS A 553 -3.71 5.15 -4.02
C HIS A 553 -3.47 6.66 -3.96
N LEU A 554 -2.83 7.17 -2.89
CA LEU A 554 -2.74 8.61 -2.67
C LEU A 554 -1.82 9.33 -3.65
N LEU A 555 -0.62 8.79 -3.94
CA LEU A 555 0.33 9.38 -4.89
C LEU A 555 -0.22 9.39 -6.33
N PRO A 556 -0.76 8.27 -6.89
CA PRO A 556 -1.38 8.29 -8.22
C PRO A 556 -2.53 9.30 -8.34
N TRP A 557 -3.41 9.36 -7.33
CA TRP A 557 -4.51 10.33 -7.30
C TRP A 557 -3.98 11.77 -7.26
N PHE A 558 -3.00 12.06 -6.40
CA PHE A 558 -2.43 13.40 -6.26
C PHE A 558 -1.80 13.91 -7.57
N VAL A 559 -1.07 13.06 -8.29
CA VAL A 559 -0.51 13.37 -9.62
C VAL A 559 -1.60 13.77 -10.61
N THR A 560 -2.78 13.12 -10.57
CA THR A 560 -3.90 13.44 -11.46
C THR A 560 -4.72 14.66 -11.03
N ALA A 561 -4.87 14.90 -9.72
CA ALA A 561 -5.81 15.87 -9.17
C ALA A 561 -5.17 17.25 -8.83
N ILE A 562 -3.83 17.37 -8.89
CA ILE A 562 -3.08 18.55 -8.41
C ILE A 562 -3.57 19.91 -8.94
N ASN A 563 -4.13 19.97 -10.15
CA ASN A 563 -4.61 21.22 -10.76
C ASN A 563 -5.97 21.69 -10.21
N ASP A 564 -6.75 20.78 -9.61
CA ASP A 564 -8.16 20.99 -9.26
C ASP A 564 -8.39 21.04 -7.73
N ILE A 565 -7.33 20.90 -6.92
CA ILE A 565 -7.39 20.82 -5.45
C ILE A 565 -6.89 22.10 -4.74
N ASN A 566 -7.39 22.33 -3.52
CA ASN A 566 -7.02 23.48 -2.70
C ASN A 566 -5.63 23.33 -2.04
N GLU A 567 -4.95 24.46 -1.79
CA GLU A 567 -3.64 24.54 -1.09
C GLU A 567 -3.60 23.74 0.22
N GLU A 568 -4.69 23.73 1.00
CA GLU A 568 -4.72 23.00 2.29
C GLU A 568 -4.65 21.48 2.11
N ILE A 569 -5.25 20.93 1.05
CA ILE A 569 -5.14 19.50 0.71
C ILE A 569 -3.70 19.19 0.27
N VAL A 570 -3.12 20.03 -0.60
CA VAL A 570 -1.74 19.88 -1.05
C VAL A 570 -0.79 19.85 0.14
N LEU A 571 -0.92 20.80 1.07
CA LEU A 571 -0.17 20.81 2.33
C LEU A 571 -0.39 19.53 3.16
N GLY A 572 -1.62 19.03 3.27
CA GLY A 572 -1.94 17.78 3.96
C GLY A 572 -1.25 16.55 3.37
N VAL A 573 -1.20 16.44 2.03
CA VAL A 573 -0.50 15.35 1.32
C VAL A 573 1.00 15.46 1.51
N LEU A 574 1.58 16.64 1.29
CA LEU A 574 3.01 16.89 1.49
C LEU A 574 3.45 16.61 2.93
N GLU A 575 2.63 16.98 3.93
CA GLU A 575 2.91 16.68 5.34
C GLU A 575 2.86 15.19 5.68
N THR A 576 1.94 14.46 5.04
CA THR A 576 1.82 13.01 5.20
C THR A 576 3.05 12.32 4.64
N PHE A 577 3.43 12.64 3.40
CA PHE A 577 4.61 12.05 2.76
C PHE A 577 5.91 12.44 3.48
N HIS A 578 6.08 13.70 3.88
CA HIS A 578 7.23 14.13 4.68
C HIS A 578 7.31 13.40 6.02
N SER A 579 6.17 13.09 6.68
CA SER A 579 6.18 12.32 7.93
C SER A 579 6.67 10.87 7.78
N ILE A 580 6.52 10.29 6.58
CA ILE A 580 7.08 8.99 6.23
C ILE A 580 8.58 9.10 5.98
N LEU A 581 9.01 10.16 5.27
CA LEU A 581 10.42 10.37 4.94
C LEU A 581 11.30 10.74 6.13
N LEU A 582 10.78 11.35 7.19
CA LEU A 582 11.53 11.72 8.42
C LEU A 582 12.08 10.52 9.24
N GLN A 583 12.09 9.31 8.69
CA GLN A 583 12.47 8.05 9.36
C GLN A 583 13.55 7.32 8.55
N ASP A 584 14.65 8.02 8.25
CA ASP A 584 15.74 7.69 7.31
C ASP A 584 16.40 6.30 7.47
N SER A 585 16.12 5.59 8.56
CA SER A 585 16.67 4.25 8.86
C SER A 585 15.69 3.11 8.62
N ASP A 586 14.44 3.39 8.21
CA ASP A 586 13.41 2.37 8.05
C ASP A 586 13.24 1.89 6.60
N ILE A 587 12.97 0.60 6.45
CA ILE A 587 12.80 -0.05 5.15
C ILE A 587 11.61 0.54 4.35
N PRO A 588 10.42 0.78 4.96
CA PRO A 588 9.27 1.32 4.22
C PRO A 588 9.47 2.77 3.79
N ALA A 589 10.22 3.58 4.56
CA ALA A 589 10.59 4.94 4.17
C ALA A 589 11.52 4.93 2.95
N THR A 590 12.50 4.00 2.94
CA THR A 590 13.42 3.79 1.81
C THR A 590 12.69 3.34 0.54
N GLU A 591 11.74 2.40 0.66
CA GLU A 591 10.90 1.96 -0.46
C GLU A 591 10.04 3.12 -1.00
N PHE A 592 9.42 3.89 -0.09
CA PHE A 592 8.58 5.03 -0.48
C PHE A 592 9.37 6.15 -1.18
N ALA A 593 10.58 6.45 -0.70
CA ALA A 593 11.49 7.41 -1.34
C ALA A 593 11.83 7.00 -2.78
N GLN A 594 12.13 5.72 -3.03
CA GLN A 594 12.39 5.22 -4.38
C GLN A 594 11.17 5.35 -5.30
N ILE A 595 9.97 5.12 -4.78
CA ILE A 595 8.72 5.24 -5.54
C ILE A 595 8.37 6.70 -5.87
N LEU A 596 8.53 7.63 -4.93
CA LEU A 596 8.35 9.06 -5.18
C LEU A 596 9.25 9.52 -6.33
N VAL A 597 10.53 9.17 -6.25
CA VAL A 597 11.53 9.52 -7.26
C VAL A 597 11.24 8.89 -8.62
N ALA A 598 10.88 7.59 -8.66
CA ALA A 598 10.44 6.93 -9.88
C ALA A 598 9.16 7.54 -10.49
N SER A 599 8.39 8.31 -9.70
CA SER A 599 7.20 9.06 -10.12
C SER A 599 7.50 10.52 -10.48
N SER A 600 8.77 10.88 -10.70
CA SER A 600 9.21 12.27 -11.00
C SER A 600 8.77 13.29 -9.95
N TRP A 601 8.89 12.94 -8.66
CA TRP A 601 8.44 13.78 -7.56
C TRP A 601 9.14 15.15 -7.48
N ILE A 602 10.36 15.30 -8.00
CA ILE A 602 11.12 16.55 -7.85
C ILE A 602 10.60 17.58 -8.86
N SER A 603 10.26 17.18 -10.09
CA SER A 603 9.52 18.04 -11.01
C SER A 603 8.06 18.26 -10.58
N LEU A 604 7.36 17.24 -10.06
CA LEU A 604 5.99 17.41 -9.54
C LEU A 604 5.93 18.42 -8.38
N SER A 605 6.85 18.30 -7.41
CA SER A 605 6.92 19.23 -6.27
C SER A 605 7.36 20.64 -6.68
N SER A 606 8.14 20.78 -7.76
CA SER A 606 8.38 22.08 -8.40
C SER A 606 7.10 22.63 -9.06
N GLY A 607 6.27 21.75 -9.65
CA GLY A 607 4.93 22.09 -10.13
C GLY A 607 4.01 22.62 -9.02
N CYS A 608 4.06 22.03 -7.82
CA CYS A 608 3.35 22.56 -6.64
C CYS A 608 3.73 24.02 -6.33
N LEU A 609 5.02 24.38 -6.44
CA LEU A 609 5.52 25.74 -6.20
C LEU A 609 5.01 26.74 -7.24
N GLY A 610 4.85 26.30 -8.49
CA GLY A 610 4.30 27.11 -9.57
C GLY A 610 2.79 27.34 -9.48
N LEU A 611 2.03 26.32 -9.06
CA LEU A 611 0.58 26.40 -8.85
C LEU A 611 0.22 27.19 -7.59
N PHE A 612 0.99 27.02 -6.51
CA PHE A 612 0.73 27.62 -5.20
C PHE A 612 1.96 28.35 -4.66
N PRO A 613 2.22 29.60 -5.08
CA PRO A 613 3.41 30.37 -4.71
C PRO A 613 3.31 30.97 -3.29
N THR A 614 3.03 30.14 -2.27
CA THR A 614 2.97 30.56 -0.87
C THR A 614 4.21 30.10 -0.09
N GLU A 615 4.64 30.90 0.88
CA GLU A 615 5.76 30.54 1.75
C GLU A 615 5.50 29.25 2.55
N LYS A 616 4.22 28.89 2.79
CA LYS A 616 3.85 27.61 3.44
C LYS A 616 4.18 26.41 2.56
N ILE A 617 3.74 26.41 1.29
CA ILE A 617 4.01 25.31 0.36
C ILE A 617 5.50 25.27 0.02
N LYS A 618 6.13 26.43 -0.24
CA LYS A 618 7.58 26.56 -0.45
C LYS A 618 8.41 25.91 0.67
N TRP A 619 8.15 26.30 1.92
CA TRP A 619 8.82 25.71 3.09
C TRP A 619 8.57 24.20 3.20
N ARG A 620 7.33 23.76 2.98
CA ARG A 620 6.95 22.35 3.07
C ARG A 620 7.63 21.48 1.99
N VAL A 621 7.69 21.96 0.75
CA VAL A 621 8.36 21.29 -0.38
C VAL A 621 9.85 21.14 -0.10
N TYR A 622 10.57 22.20 0.28
CA TYR A 622 12.01 22.11 0.52
C TYR A 622 12.36 21.23 1.72
N LEU A 623 11.59 21.25 2.81
CA LEU A 623 11.78 20.29 3.90
C LEU A 623 11.56 18.84 3.44
N MET A 624 10.52 18.58 2.65
CA MET A 624 10.27 17.24 2.14
C MET A 624 11.36 16.77 1.16
N LEU A 625 11.85 17.65 0.29
CA LEU A 625 12.99 17.35 -0.60
C LEU A 625 14.27 17.07 0.19
N SER A 626 14.50 17.77 1.30
CA SER A 626 15.61 17.47 2.21
C SER A 626 15.53 16.06 2.78
N SER A 627 14.41 15.68 3.42
CA SER A 627 14.26 14.32 3.97
C SER A 627 14.26 13.24 2.88
N LEU A 628 13.78 13.55 1.68
CA LEU A 628 13.90 12.65 0.54
C LEU A 628 15.38 12.37 0.21
N VAL A 629 16.22 13.40 0.20
CA VAL A 629 17.68 13.26 0.02
C VAL A 629 18.30 12.46 1.18
N ASP A 630 17.93 12.72 2.42
CA ASP A 630 18.47 11.99 3.58
C ASP A 630 18.19 10.49 3.50
N VAL A 631 16.97 10.09 3.15
CA VAL A 631 16.60 8.68 2.90
C VAL A 631 17.39 8.09 1.73
N LEU A 632 17.58 8.84 0.64
CA LEU A 632 18.23 8.34 -0.59
C LEU A 632 19.75 8.22 -0.48
N PHE A 633 20.45 9.13 0.20
CA PHE A 633 21.92 9.18 0.25
C PHE A 633 22.50 8.93 1.65
N SER A 634 21.66 8.92 2.69
CA SER A 634 22.03 8.80 4.11
C SER A 634 22.92 9.96 4.60
N ASN A 635 23.39 9.87 5.86
CA ASN A 635 24.37 10.79 6.46
C ASN A 635 23.95 12.28 6.52
N ASP A 636 22.67 12.58 6.72
CA ASP A 636 22.17 13.96 6.91
C ASP A 636 22.46 14.88 5.70
N THR A 637 22.59 14.28 4.51
CA THR A 637 23.00 14.93 3.26
C THR A 637 22.00 15.96 2.74
N GLY A 638 20.73 15.91 3.18
CA GLY A 638 19.69 16.89 2.92
C GLY A 638 19.88 18.21 3.67
N GLN A 639 20.81 18.31 4.62
CA GLN A 639 21.06 19.50 5.44
C GLN A 639 21.20 20.82 4.66
N PRO A 640 21.92 20.90 3.51
CA PRO A 640 22.02 22.15 2.75
C PRO A 640 20.67 22.69 2.27
N ILE A 641 19.72 21.81 1.97
CA ILE A 641 18.35 22.20 1.57
C ILE A 641 17.61 22.81 2.77
N ARG A 642 17.71 22.23 3.98
CA ARG A 642 17.09 22.81 5.20
C ARG A 642 17.62 24.19 5.50
N ASP A 643 18.95 24.34 5.46
CA ASP A 643 19.61 25.61 5.80
C ASP A 643 19.28 26.72 4.79
N ALA A 644 19.03 26.38 3.53
CA ALA A 644 18.69 27.33 2.48
C ALA A 644 17.19 27.51 2.20
N ALA A 645 16.30 26.66 2.73
CA ALA A 645 14.89 26.55 2.31
C ALA A 645 14.06 27.86 2.33
N VAL A 646 14.41 28.84 3.17
CA VAL A 646 13.77 30.17 3.18
C VAL A 646 14.19 31.02 1.97
N HIS A 647 15.42 30.85 1.50
CA HIS A 647 16.10 31.70 0.53
C HIS A 647 16.10 31.15 -0.91
N ILE A 648 15.87 29.84 -1.11
CA ILE A 648 15.68 29.25 -2.45
C ILE A 648 14.35 29.75 -3.05
N PRO A 649 14.33 30.31 -4.27
CA PRO A 649 13.11 30.81 -4.91
C PRO A 649 12.20 29.68 -5.41
N THR A 650 10.98 29.98 -5.85
CA THR A 650 10.00 28.96 -6.29
C THR A 650 10.19 28.48 -7.73
N ASP A 651 10.78 29.29 -8.61
CA ASP A 651 10.98 28.96 -10.03
C ASP A 651 12.36 28.31 -10.28
N PRO A 652 12.43 27.10 -10.88
CA PRO A 652 13.68 26.49 -11.33
C PRO A 652 14.55 27.36 -12.25
N ALA A 653 13.98 28.29 -13.02
CA ALA A 653 14.76 29.24 -13.81
C ALA A 653 15.53 30.23 -12.91
N GLU A 654 14.96 30.62 -11.77
CA GLU A 654 15.64 31.45 -10.77
C GLU A 654 16.72 30.67 -10.00
N TRP A 655 16.56 29.34 -9.80
CA TRP A 655 17.64 28.49 -9.29
C TRP A 655 18.89 28.56 -10.18
N LEU A 656 18.70 28.45 -11.50
CA LEU A 656 19.78 28.53 -12.48
C LEU A 656 20.41 29.93 -12.52
N PHE A 657 19.64 30.99 -12.31
CA PHE A 657 20.16 32.35 -12.18
C PHE A 657 21.02 32.52 -10.92
N LEU A 658 20.56 32.04 -9.75
CA LEU A 658 21.29 32.09 -8.49
C LEU A 658 22.57 31.25 -8.51
N LEU A 659 22.54 30.10 -9.18
CA LEU A 659 23.71 29.25 -9.38
C LEU A 659 24.84 30.00 -10.11
N GLY A 660 24.51 30.82 -11.11
CA GLY A 660 25.47 31.64 -11.85
C GLY A 660 26.02 32.87 -11.10
N GLN A 661 25.62 33.13 -9.85
CA GLN A 661 26.06 34.31 -9.10
C GLN A 661 27.36 34.11 -8.32
N LYS A 662 28.01 35.22 -7.95
CA LYS A 662 29.21 35.22 -7.10
C LYS A 662 28.84 35.17 -5.62
N SER A 663 29.20 34.08 -4.94
CA SER A 663 28.94 33.88 -3.50
C SER A 663 30.08 34.36 -2.58
N SER A 664 31.13 34.99 -3.12
CA SER A 664 32.22 35.53 -2.30
C SER A 664 31.68 36.52 -1.24
N HIS A 665 31.83 36.16 0.04
CA HIS A 665 31.33 36.89 1.22
C HIS A 665 29.80 36.93 1.41
N ASN A 666 29.02 36.12 0.68
CA ASN A 666 27.58 35.95 0.93
C ASN A 666 27.28 34.49 1.31
N PHE A 667 27.11 34.24 2.61
CA PHE A 667 26.82 32.90 3.16
C PHE A 667 25.47 32.35 2.69
N GLU A 668 24.41 33.17 2.73
CA GLU A 668 23.05 32.77 2.31
C GLU A 668 23.03 32.29 0.85
N LEU A 669 23.69 33.04 -0.05
CA LEU A 669 23.84 32.65 -1.45
C LEU A 669 24.67 31.37 -1.62
N SER A 670 25.73 31.19 -0.83
CA SER A 670 26.53 29.96 -0.85
C SER A 670 25.72 28.73 -0.40
N CYS A 671 24.87 28.87 0.62
CA CYS A 671 23.95 27.83 1.06
C CYS A 671 22.92 27.50 -0.04
N CYS A 672 22.31 28.51 -0.66
CA CYS A 672 21.39 28.32 -1.79
C CYS A 672 22.07 27.58 -2.95
N GLN A 673 23.30 27.94 -3.31
CA GLN A 673 24.04 27.28 -4.39
C GLN A 673 24.33 25.80 -4.07
N SER A 674 24.67 25.47 -2.82
CA SER A 674 24.84 24.07 -2.39
C SER A 674 23.53 23.27 -2.47
N ALA A 675 22.43 23.85 -1.98
CA ALA A 675 21.10 23.24 -2.04
C ALA A 675 20.60 23.02 -3.48
N ILE A 676 20.80 24.00 -4.37
CA ILE A 676 20.42 23.91 -5.79
C ILE A 676 21.24 22.81 -6.49
N LEU A 677 22.55 22.71 -6.23
CA LEU A 677 23.38 21.62 -6.76
C LEU A 677 22.89 20.25 -6.26
N LEU A 678 22.50 20.13 -4.99
CA LEU A 678 21.98 18.90 -4.41
C LEU A 678 20.62 18.47 -5.01
N ILE A 679 19.69 19.41 -5.17
CA ILE A 679 18.37 19.16 -5.80
C ILE A 679 18.57 18.72 -7.25
N LEU A 680 19.37 19.47 -8.02
CA LEU A 680 19.68 19.12 -9.41
C LEU A 680 20.39 17.76 -9.52
N HIS A 681 21.34 17.47 -8.63
CA HIS A 681 22.08 16.20 -8.61
C HIS A 681 21.16 15.01 -8.30
N THR A 682 20.23 15.18 -7.36
CA THR A 682 19.25 14.15 -7.02
C THR A 682 18.32 13.87 -8.19
N ALA A 683 17.77 14.91 -8.83
CA ALA A 683 16.94 14.78 -10.02
C ALA A 683 17.71 14.11 -11.19
N ALA A 684 18.96 14.52 -11.42
CA ALA A 684 19.84 14.00 -12.46
C ALA A 684 20.25 12.53 -12.30
N ILE A 685 20.31 11.99 -11.07
CA ILE A 685 20.58 10.56 -10.83
C ILE A 685 19.38 9.68 -11.19
N HIS A 686 18.20 10.28 -11.26
CA HIS A 686 16.92 9.59 -11.39
C HIS A 686 16.12 10.04 -12.64
N ASP A 687 16.80 10.66 -13.62
CA ASP A 687 16.25 11.13 -14.89
C ASP A 687 15.05 12.10 -14.78
N ASP A 688 14.89 12.79 -13.63
CA ASP A 688 13.82 13.77 -13.41
C ASP A 688 14.20 15.15 -14.00
N ARG A 689 13.48 15.60 -15.04
CA ARG A 689 13.87 16.78 -15.83
C ARG A 689 13.25 18.07 -15.28
N LEU A 690 14.02 18.76 -14.43
CA LEU A 690 13.62 20.04 -13.83
C LEU A 690 13.74 21.27 -14.75
N ALA A 691 14.73 21.29 -15.63
CA ALA A 691 15.05 22.47 -16.44
C ALA A 691 15.63 22.08 -17.81
N ASP A 692 15.87 23.05 -18.68
CA ASP A 692 16.51 22.81 -19.97
C ASP A 692 18.01 22.55 -19.82
N GLU A 693 18.48 21.43 -20.39
CA GLU A 693 19.85 20.91 -20.29
C GLU A 693 20.92 21.96 -20.66
N LYS A 694 20.63 22.82 -21.64
CA LYS A 694 21.54 23.89 -22.08
C LYS A 694 21.64 25.01 -21.05
N LEU A 695 20.53 25.35 -20.38
CA LEU A 695 20.53 26.35 -19.32
C LEU A 695 21.23 25.82 -18.07
N VAL A 696 21.02 24.54 -17.72
CA VAL A 696 21.70 23.92 -16.58
C VAL A 696 23.22 23.91 -16.81
N LEU A 697 23.70 23.48 -17.99
CA LEU A 697 25.13 23.49 -18.29
C LEU A 697 25.72 24.92 -18.24
N ALA A 698 25.07 25.90 -18.86
CA ALA A 698 25.53 27.28 -18.86
C ALA A 698 25.63 27.88 -17.43
N SER A 699 24.68 27.58 -16.56
CA SER A 699 24.71 28.01 -15.16
C SER A 699 25.78 27.29 -14.32
N LEU A 700 26.03 25.99 -14.57
CA LEU A 700 27.14 25.26 -13.94
C LEU A 700 28.50 25.82 -14.37
N GLU A 701 28.68 26.14 -15.65
CA GLU A 701 29.89 26.79 -16.17
C GLU A 701 30.12 28.15 -15.54
N GLN A 702 29.07 28.97 -15.46
CA GLN A 702 29.13 30.28 -14.81
C GLN A 702 29.47 30.16 -13.32
N TYR A 703 28.88 29.19 -12.61
CA TYR A 703 29.18 28.90 -11.20
C TYR A 703 30.67 28.56 -11.00
N ILE A 704 31.23 27.68 -11.83
CA ILE A 704 32.66 27.29 -11.80
C ILE A 704 33.57 28.51 -12.03
N LEU A 705 33.28 29.31 -13.06
CA LEU A 705 34.09 30.48 -13.42
C LEU A 705 34.09 31.55 -12.34
N VAL A 706 32.89 31.91 -11.86
CA VAL A 706 32.68 33.05 -10.97
C VAL A 706 33.11 32.76 -9.53
N ASN A 707 32.98 31.51 -9.07
CA ASN A 707 33.35 31.09 -7.72
C ASN A 707 34.72 30.37 -7.62
N SER A 708 35.48 30.35 -8.73
CA SER A 708 36.89 29.92 -8.82
C SER A 708 37.76 30.27 -7.61
N SER A 709 37.71 31.54 -7.15
CA SER A 709 38.44 32.01 -5.97
C SER A 709 37.99 31.34 -4.67
N ASN A 710 36.71 31.04 -4.51
CA ASN A 710 36.16 30.44 -3.29
C ASN A 710 36.63 28.98 -3.15
N PHE A 711 36.83 28.28 -4.27
CA PHE A 711 37.36 26.92 -4.25
C PHE A 711 38.83 26.89 -3.81
N GLN A 712 39.65 27.86 -4.22
CA GLN A 712 41.10 27.93 -3.92
C GLN A 712 41.40 28.17 -2.43
N PHE A 713 40.54 28.87 -1.69
CA PHE A 713 40.72 29.16 -0.26
C PHE A 713 40.03 28.15 0.68
N GLY A 714 39.71 26.94 0.19
CA GLY A 714 39.28 25.82 1.03
C GLY A 714 37.81 25.81 1.48
N ALA A 715 36.95 26.68 0.95
CA ALA A 715 35.59 26.89 1.47
C ALA A 715 34.51 25.91 0.96
N ALA A 716 34.82 25.04 -0.02
CA ALA A 716 33.85 24.12 -0.60
C ALA A 716 34.04 22.69 -0.08
N ASP A 717 32.95 22.11 0.41
CA ASP A 717 32.85 20.73 0.90
C ASP A 717 33.04 19.70 -0.23
N SER A 718 33.55 18.51 0.15
CA SER A 718 33.80 17.38 -0.74
C SER A 718 32.52 16.93 -1.47
N LEU A 719 31.38 16.93 -0.75
CA LEU A 719 30.08 16.54 -1.30
C LEU A 719 29.56 17.53 -2.35
N THR A 720 29.63 18.84 -2.10
CA THR A 720 29.25 19.86 -3.10
C THR A 720 30.10 19.75 -4.37
N MET A 721 31.39 19.41 -4.22
CA MET A 721 32.27 19.16 -5.36
C MET A 721 31.84 17.92 -6.16
N MET A 722 31.54 16.82 -5.48
CA MET A 722 31.02 15.59 -6.08
C MET A 722 29.72 15.83 -6.87
N TRP A 723 28.79 16.61 -6.32
CA TRP A 723 27.53 16.97 -6.99
C TRP A 723 27.78 17.80 -8.25
N LEU A 724 28.62 18.83 -8.16
CA LEU A 724 29.03 19.68 -9.27
C LEU A 724 29.68 18.87 -10.40
N VAL A 725 30.59 17.95 -10.07
CA VAL A 725 31.31 17.10 -11.02
C VAL A 725 30.37 16.12 -11.71
N ASN A 726 29.48 15.46 -10.96
CA ASN A 726 28.49 14.55 -11.54
C ASN A 726 27.54 15.30 -12.49
N LEU A 727 27.01 16.46 -12.07
CA LEU A 727 26.13 17.29 -12.89
C LEU A 727 26.82 17.80 -14.15
N TYR A 728 28.01 18.40 -14.03
CA TYR A 728 28.76 18.90 -15.16
C TYR A 728 29.05 17.78 -16.16
N GLY A 729 29.56 16.63 -15.70
CA GLY A 729 29.85 15.50 -16.58
C GLY A 729 28.62 14.93 -17.29
N LEU A 730 27.46 14.91 -16.63
CA LEU A 730 26.20 14.48 -17.25
C LEU A 730 25.82 15.41 -18.41
N TYR A 731 25.58 16.70 -18.15
CA TYR A 731 25.13 17.63 -19.18
C TYR A 731 26.19 17.84 -20.28
N ARG A 732 27.48 17.75 -19.93
CA ARG A 732 28.59 17.78 -20.89
C ARG A 732 28.62 16.55 -21.80
N SER A 733 28.16 15.38 -21.32
CA SER A 733 27.98 14.17 -22.13
C SER A 733 26.78 14.29 -23.09
N LEU A 734 25.66 14.84 -22.63
CA LEU A 734 24.46 15.11 -23.44
C LEU A 734 24.74 16.14 -24.54
N ALA A 735 25.53 17.17 -24.23
CA ALA A 735 26.04 18.14 -25.21
C ALA A 735 26.87 17.50 -26.34
N LYS A 736 27.66 16.46 -26.02
CA LYS A 736 28.46 15.71 -27.01
C LYS A 736 27.58 14.89 -27.96
N MET A 737 26.47 14.34 -27.48
CA MET A 737 25.52 13.56 -28.29
C MET A 737 24.61 14.43 -29.16
N SER A 738 24.18 15.58 -28.64
CA SER A 738 23.20 16.47 -29.31
C SER A 738 23.83 17.43 -30.33
N TYR A 739 25.14 17.68 -30.28
CA TYR A 739 25.89 18.63 -31.13
C TYR A 739 25.41 20.11 -31.09
N GLN A 740 24.33 20.42 -30.36
CA GLN A 740 23.67 21.73 -30.36
C GLN A 740 23.87 22.56 -29.09
N ILE A 741 24.39 21.93 -28.02
CA ILE A 741 24.65 22.59 -26.74
C ILE A 741 26.10 23.11 -26.72
N PRO A 742 26.33 24.44 -26.71
CA PRO A 742 27.67 25.01 -26.56
C PRO A 742 28.17 24.83 -25.12
N TYR A 743 29.50 24.78 -24.93
CA TYR A 743 30.15 24.60 -23.63
C TYR A 743 31.44 25.42 -23.51
N SER A 744 31.86 25.70 -22.27
CA SER A 744 33.01 26.53 -21.92
C SER A 744 34.27 25.70 -21.61
N LEU A 745 35.26 25.81 -22.51
CA LEU A 745 36.59 25.24 -22.32
C LEU A 745 37.35 25.83 -21.12
N GLU A 746 36.98 27.01 -20.63
CA GLU A 746 37.61 27.64 -19.46
C GLU A 746 37.07 27.06 -18.15
N ALA A 747 35.75 26.87 -18.06
CA ALA A 747 35.11 26.20 -16.93
C ALA A 747 35.60 24.74 -16.81
N GLU A 748 35.70 24.03 -17.94
CA GLU A 748 36.21 22.64 -17.99
C GLU A 748 37.65 22.53 -17.46
N ARG A 749 38.54 23.45 -17.85
CA ARG A 749 39.93 23.52 -17.35
C ARG A 749 39.99 23.80 -15.85
N MET A 750 39.15 24.70 -15.36
CA MET A 750 39.05 25.03 -13.94
C MET A 750 38.58 23.81 -13.13
N LEU A 751 37.56 23.11 -13.60
CA LEU A 751 37.04 21.89 -12.94
C LEU A 751 38.14 20.81 -12.82
N PHE A 752 38.91 20.57 -13.90
CA PHE A 752 40.02 19.61 -13.87
C PHE A 752 41.15 20.02 -12.91
N HIS A 753 41.44 21.31 -12.79
CA HIS A 753 42.42 21.82 -11.81
C HIS A 753 41.97 21.50 -10.38
N LEU A 754 40.71 21.80 -10.06
CA LEU A 754 40.15 21.58 -8.73
C LEU A 754 40.06 20.09 -8.37
N LEU A 755 39.73 19.21 -9.32
CA LEU A 755 39.76 17.74 -9.16
C LEU A 755 41.17 17.16 -8.95
N THR A 756 42.21 17.94 -9.26
CA THR A 756 43.62 17.55 -9.07
C THR A 756 44.19 18.07 -7.75
N GLU A 757 43.73 19.23 -7.28
CA GLU A 757 44.21 19.86 -6.04
C GLU A 757 43.43 19.48 -4.78
N LYS A 758 42.14 19.12 -4.90
CA LYS A 758 41.29 18.77 -3.76
C LYS A 758 41.12 17.27 -3.60
N GLU A 759 40.99 16.84 -2.35
CA GLU A 759 40.43 15.52 -2.04
C GLU A 759 38.94 15.50 -2.39
N TRP A 760 38.52 14.41 -3.03
CA TRP A 760 37.15 14.08 -3.39
C TRP A 760 36.95 12.57 -3.23
N ASP A 761 35.72 12.09 -3.22
CA ASP A 761 35.41 10.69 -2.92
C ASP A 761 34.47 10.06 -3.97
N LEU A 762 35.05 9.55 -5.05
CA LEU A 762 34.32 8.87 -6.12
C LEU A 762 33.69 7.53 -5.65
N PRO A 763 34.35 6.68 -4.81
CA PRO A 763 33.79 5.38 -4.42
C PRO A 763 32.51 5.43 -3.59
N SER A 764 32.36 6.43 -2.70
CA SER A 764 31.17 6.58 -1.85
C SER A 764 30.02 7.32 -2.55
N ALA A 765 30.29 7.91 -3.71
CA ALA A 765 29.32 8.67 -4.48
C ALA A 765 28.28 7.76 -5.18
N LYS A 766 27.05 8.25 -5.26
CA LYS A 766 26.12 7.87 -6.33
C LYS A 766 26.40 8.78 -7.53
N ILE A 767 26.68 8.19 -8.69
CA ILE A 767 27.09 8.93 -9.90
C ILE A 767 26.27 8.43 -11.08
N HIS A 768 25.84 9.34 -11.94
CA HIS A 768 25.10 8.97 -13.13
C HIS A 768 26.04 8.27 -14.15
N PRO A 769 25.69 7.11 -14.74
CA PRO A 769 26.60 6.34 -15.60
C PRO A 769 27.20 7.14 -16.76
N LEU A 770 26.42 8.02 -17.41
CA LEU A 770 26.93 8.91 -18.47
C LEU A 770 27.99 9.91 -17.98
N SER A 771 27.87 10.39 -16.74
CA SER A 771 28.82 11.31 -16.14
C SER A 771 30.12 10.61 -15.76
N LEU A 772 30.02 9.42 -15.14
CA LEU A 772 31.17 8.57 -14.86
C LEU A 772 31.93 8.22 -16.15
N LYS A 773 31.21 7.82 -17.19
CA LYS A 773 31.78 7.56 -18.52
C LYS A 773 32.46 8.81 -19.10
N TRP A 774 31.86 10.00 -18.96
CA TRP A 774 32.49 11.25 -19.41
C TRP A 774 33.78 11.57 -18.66
N LEU A 775 33.84 11.36 -17.34
CA LEU A 775 35.04 11.58 -16.53
C LEU A 775 36.19 10.71 -17.02
N PHE A 776 35.94 9.41 -17.25
CA PHE A 776 36.92 8.49 -17.80
C PHE A 776 37.24 8.73 -19.29
N GLN A 777 36.51 9.59 -20.02
CA GLN A 777 36.92 10.07 -21.34
C GLN A 777 37.93 11.23 -21.28
N GLN A 778 38.27 11.76 -20.09
CA GLN A 778 39.19 12.89 -19.95
C GLN A 778 40.62 12.43 -19.59
N GLU A 779 41.52 12.44 -20.57
CA GLU A 779 42.93 12.06 -20.41
C GLU A 779 43.61 12.80 -19.23
N LYS A 780 43.29 14.08 -19.06
CA LYS A 780 43.82 14.95 -17.99
C LYS A 780 43.43 14.50 -16.59
N LEU A 781 42.34 13.75 -16.44
CA LEU A 781 41.87 13.22 -15.16
C LEU A 781 42.41 11.81 -14.85
N SER A 782 43.20 11.20 -15.75
CA SER A 782 43.78 9.86 -15.55
C SER A 782 44.45 9.69 -14.18
N LYS A 783 45.35 10.62 -13.79
CA LYS A 783 46.06 10.57 -12.50
C LYS A 783 45.13 10.67 -11.27
N PRO A 784 44.24 11.67 -11.12
CA PRO A 784 43.30 11.69 -10.00
C PRO A 784 42.33 10.50 -10.02
N LEU A 785 41.91 10.00 -11.19
CA LEU A 785 41.06 8.80 -11.29
C LEU A 785 41.79 7.51 -10.85
N SER A 786 43.10 7.36 -11.11
CA SER A 786 43.90 6.26 -10.56
C SER A 786 43.87 6.24 -9.03
N TYR A 787 43.95 7.40 -8.37
CA TYR A 787 43.84 7.49 -6.92
C TYR A 787 42.44 7.09 -6.41
N GLN A 788 41.38 7.50 -7.12
CA GLN A 788 40.01 7.11 -6.77
C GLN A 788 39.76 5.59 -6.93
N ILE A 789 40.28 4.96 -7.99
CA ILE A 789 40.21 3.50 -8.17
C ILE A 789 41.01 2.78 -7.06
N LEU A 790 42.19 3.28 -6.68
CA LEU A 790 42.94 2.72 -5.57
C LEU A 790 42.15 2.80 -4.24
N LYS A 791 41.45 3.91 -4.01
CA LYS A 791 40.57 4.08 -2.84
C LYS A 791 39.41 3.08 -2.85
N PHE A 792 38.79 2.86 -4.02
CA PHE A 792 37.75 1.84 -4.24
C PHE A 792 38.26 0.41 -3.94
N CYS A 793 39.42 0.03 -4.49
CA CYS A 793 40.05 -1.26 -4.23
C CYS A 793 40.27 -1.50 -2.73
N ARG A 794 40.77 -0.48 -2.01
CA ARG A 794 40.96 -0.53 -0.55
C ARG A 794 39.65 -0.73 0.20
N SER A 795 38.58 0.00 -0.14
CA SER A 795 37.28 -0.15 0.53
C SER A 795 36.65 -1.53 0.33
N ASN A 796 36.78 -2.14 -0.85
CA ASN A 796 36.24 -3.48 -1.08
C ASN A 796 37.05 -4.56 -0.35
N SER A 797 38.38 -4.43 -0.28
CA SER A 797 39.26 -5.40 0.38
C SER A 797 38.95 -5.63 1.87
N LEU A 798 38.38 -4.63 2.54
CA LEU A 798 38.08 -4.65 3.98
C LEU A 798 36.77 -5.40 4.33
N ASN A 799 35.88 -5.63 3.35
CA ASN A 799 34.57 -6.24 3.59
C ASN A 799 34.57 -7.78 3.70
N VAL A 800 35.72 -8.43 3.55
CA VAL A 800 35.84 -9.90 3.69
C VAL A 800 35.75 -10.35 5.17
N SER A 801 35.80 -9.42 6.13
CA SER A 801 35.63 -9.72 7.57
C SER A 801 34.39 -9.06 8.19
N ASN A 802 33.28 -9.80 8.22
CA ASN A 802 32.18 -9.74 9.21
C ASN A 802 31.91 -8.39 9.92
N VAL A 803 31.37 -7.41 9.20
CA VAL A 803 30.33 -6.53 9.75
C VAL A 803 29.26 -6.30 8.69
N VAL A 804 28.25 -7.18 8.65
CA VAL A 804 27.00 -6.89 7.93
C VAL A 804 26.24 -5.84 8.74
N VAL A 805 26.54 -4.57 8.49
CA VAL A 805 25.61 -3.48 8.80
C VAL A 805 24.47 -3.62 7.79
N HIS A 806 23.34 -4.19 8.21
CA HIS A 806 22.13 -4.23 7.39
C HIS A 806 21.79 -2.79 6.94
N GLY A 807 21.56 -2.60 5.64
CA GLY A 807 21.02 -1.35 5.09
C GLY A 807 22.00 -0.38 4.40
N LYS A 808 23.05 -0.85 3.73
CA LYS A 808 23.79 0.00 2.76
C LYS A 808 23.36 -0.28 1.32
N SER A 809 22.99 0.80 0.62
CA SER A 809 22.19 0.82 -0.60
C SER A 809 22.89 0.28 -1.86
N ASN A 810 22.11 -0.33 -2.76
CA ASN A 810 22.50 -0.94 -4.04
C ASN A 810 23.17 -0.01 -5.10
N ASN A 811 23.45 1.27 -4.82
CA ASN A 811 23.78 2.28 -5.84
C ASN A 811 25.11 3.05 -5.62
N SER A 812 25.99 2.63 -4.70
CA SER A 812 27.38 3.12 -4.72
C SER A 812 28.14 2.58 -5.93
N MET A 813 29.28 3.18 -6.29
CA MET A 813 30.19 2.63 -7.31
C MET A 813 30.45 1.14 -7.01
N ASN A 814 30.09 0.25 -7.94
CA ASN A 814 30.18 -1.20 -7.79
C ASN A 814 31.15 -1.78 -8.83
N GLU A 815 31.61 -3.01 -8.61
CA GLU A 815 32.53 -3.73 -9.51
C GLU A 815 31.92 -3.90 -10.92
N GLU A 816 30.60 -4.10 -11.00
CA GLU A 816 29.84 -4.10 -12.27
C GLU A 816 29.98 -2.80 -13.05
N VAL A 817 29.80 -1.64 -12.40
CA VAL A 817 29.84 -0.31 -13.04
C VAL A 817 31.24 -0.01 -13.59
N ILE A 818 32.29 -0.38 -12.86
CA ILE A 818 33.68 -0.28 -13.33
C ILE A 818 33.90 -1.22 -14.51
N THR A 819 33.34 -2.43 -14.45
CA THR A 819 33.48 -3.44 -15.50
C THR A 819 32.83 -3.00 -16.81
N GLU A 820 31.60 -2.48 -16.77
CA GLU A 820 30.93 -1.91 -17.95
C GLU A 820 31.73 -0.77 -18.57
N LEU A 821 32.27 0.12 -17.73
CA LEU A 821 33.10 1.24 -18.16
C LEU A 821 34.39 0.77 -18.84
N VAL A 822 35.09 -0.22 -18.28
CA VAL A 822 36.26 -0.86 -18.91
C VAL A 822 35.89 -1.53 -20.23
N ALA A 823 34.82 -2.34 -20.25
CA ALA A 823 34.42 -3.13 -21.41
C ALA A 823 33.91 -2.28 -22.59
N ALA A 824 33.48 -1.03 -22.34
CA ALA A 824 33.00 -0.12 -23.38
C ALA A 824 34.09 0.34 -24.37
N GLY A 825 35.37 0.35 -23.97
CA GLY A 825 36.52 0.65 -24.84
C GLY A 825 36.62 2.06 -25.45
N ASP A 826 35.62 2.93 -25.22
CA ASP A 826 35.56 4.30 -25.75
C ASP A 826 35.96 5.36 -24.71
N ASN A 827 36.75 4.95 -23.72
CA ASN A 827 37.19 5.74 -22.57
C ASN A 827 38.51 5.15 -21.99
N TYR A 828 39.17 5.89 -21.11
CA TYR A 828 40.47 5.52 -20.53
C TYR A 828 40.38 4.52 -19.36
N GLY A 829 39.22 3.94 -19.03
CA GLY A 829 39.04 3.07 -17.86
C GLY A 829 40.08 1.96 -17.73
N ALA A 830 40.23 1.13 -18.77
CA ALA A 830 41.25 0.09 -18.82
C ALA A 830 42.67 0.67 -18.64
N SER A 831 42.97 1.76 -19.36
CA SER A 831 44.26 2.46 -19.28
C SER A 831 44.57 2.98 -17.87
N VAL A 832 43.60 3.55 -17.16
CA VAL A 832 43.76 4.11 -15.81
C VAL A 832 44.03 3.02 -14.79
N VAL A 833 43.38 1.85 -14.91
CA VAL A 833 43.63 0.68 -14.06
C VAL A 833 45.02 0.08 -14.32
N VAL A 834 45.42 -0.08 -15.58
CA VAL A 834 46.78 -0.58 -15.92
C VAL A 834 47.86 0.41 -15.48
N CYS A 835 47.64 1.71 -15.69
CA CYS A 835 48.56 2.76 -15.23
C CYS A 835 48.65 2.82 -13.70
N LEU A 836 47.55 2.59 -12.97
CA LEU A 836 47.57 2.47 -11.52
C LEU A 836 48.43 1.27 -11.08
N LEU A 837 48.25 0.11 -11.70
CA LEU A 837 49.04 -1.08 -11.40
C LEU A 837 50.53 -0.83 -11.65
N MET A 838 50.90 -0.22 -12.78
CA MET A 838 52.27 0.21 -13.07
C MET A 838 52.84 1.17 -12.02
N GLN A 839 52.08 2.20 -11.63
CA GLN A 839 52.50 3.16 -10.61
C GLN A 839 52.75 2.49 -9.25
N LEU A 840 51.92 1.52 -8.85
CA LEU A 840 52.12 0.75 -7.63
C LEU A 840 53.39 -0.12 -7.69
N ILE A 841 53.75 -0.67 -8.86
CA ILE A 841 54.97 -1.46 -9.05
C ILE A 841 56.22 -0.58 -9.01
N GLU A 842 56.19 0.57 -9.68
CA GLU A 842 57.31 1.53 -9.75
C GLU A 842 57.61 2.23 -8.42
N GLN A 843 56.59 2.41 -7.56
CA GLN A 843 56.70 3.13 -6.29
C GLN A 843 56.82 2.22 -5.06
N GLU A 844 57.09 0.91 -5.26
CA GLU A 844 57.14 -0.10 -4.19
C GLU A 844 55.87 -0.10 -3.30
N GLY A 845 54.70 -0.07 -3.95
CA GLY A 845 53.39 -0.04 -3.31
C GLY A 845 53.13 -1.23 -2.38
N GLN A 846 52.16 -1.06 -1.48
CA GLN A 846 51.82 -2.12 -0.52
C GLN A 846 51.24 -3.33 -1.26
N VAL A 847 51.72 -4.54 -0.90
CA VAL A 847 51.20 -5.82 -1.39
C VAL A 847 49.66 -5.90 -1.43
N PRO A 848 48.90 -5.54 -0.37
CA PRO A 848 47.43 -5.59 -0.42
C PRO A 848 46.82 -4.65 -1.48
N ASP A 849 47.43 -3.50 -1.77
CA ASP A 849 46.95 -2.60 -2.83
C ASP A 849 47.11 -3.25 -4.20
N ILE A 850 48.30 -3.82 -4.47
CA ILE A 850 48.62 -4.52 -5.73
C ILE A 850 47.66 -5.70 -5.94
N VAL A 851 47.48 -6.54 -4.90
CA VAL A 851 46.56 -7.69 -4.96
C VAL A 851 45.10 -7.24 -5.16
N SER A 852 44.68 -6.14 -4.53
CA SER A 852 43.31 -5.63 -4.71
C SER A 852 43.06 -5.09 -6.12
N VAL A 853 44.04 -4.46 -6.76
CA VAL A 853 43.94 -4.04 -8.16
C VAL A 853 43.95 -5.24 -9.11
N LEU A 854 44.81 -6.24 -8.89
CA LEU A 854 44.83 -7.48 -9.68
C LEU A 854 43.48 -8.24 -9.58
N ASN A 855 42.91 -8.32 -8.38
CA ASN A 855 41.60 -8.92 -8.16
C ASN A 855 40.48 -8.14 -8.87
N LEU A 856 40.50 -6.80 -8.85
CA LEU A 856 39.53 -5.99 -9.59
C LEU A 856 39.58 -6.27 -11.11
N VAL A 857 40.78 -6.37 -11.69
CA VAL A 857 40.95 -6.73 -13.12
C VAL A 857 40.41 -8.14 -13.39
N ALA A 858 40.71 -9.12 -12.52
CA ALA A 858 40.23 -10.48 -12.66
C ALA A 858 38.69 -10.58 -12.53
N THR A 859 38.08 -9.88 -11.58
CA THR A 859 36.62 -9.81 -11.42
C THR A 859 35.97 -9.15 -12.63
N ALA A 860 36.54 -8.06 -13.14
CA ALA A 860 36.00 -7.39 -14.33
C ALA A 860 35.97 -8.30 -15.57
N ILE A 861 37.03 -9.09 -15.79
CA ILE A 861 37.06 -10.08 -16.88
C ILE A 861 36.03 -11.20 -16.65
N ASN A 862 35.80 -11.62 -15.40
CA ASN A 862 34.80 -12.65 -15.08
C ASN A 862 33.35 -12.15 -15.26
N ILE A 863 33.07 -10.88 -14.97
CA ILE A 863 31.74 -10.27 -15.14
C ILE A 863 31.47 -9.97 -16.62
N LEU A 864 32.40 -9.31 -17.33
CA LEU A 864 32.33 -9.09 -18.79
C LEU A 864 33.65 -9.51 -19.46
N PRO A 865 33.72 -10.69 -20.10
CA PRO A 865 34.92 -11.20 -20.79
C PRO A 865 35.57 -10.22 -21.79
N ARG A 866 34.76 -9.34 -22.41
CA ARG A 866 35.23 -8.27 -23.31
C ARG A 866 36.17 -7.24 -22.66
N ALA A 867 36.16 -7.12 -21.33
CA ALA A 867 37.14 -6.31 -20.60
C ALA A 867 38.57 -6.81 -20.83
N SER A 868 38.76 -8.10 -21.10
CA SER A 868 40.07 -8.71 -21.38
C SER A 868 40.76 -8.08 -22.59
N ASP A 869 40.00 -7.86 -23.69
CA ASP A 869 40.52 -7.22 -24.90
C ASP A 869 41.06 -5.82 -24.60
N GLN A 870 40.30 -5.03 -23.81
CA GLN A 870 40.66 -3.66 -23.44
C GLN A 870 41.89 -3.62 -22.53
N PHE A 871 41.97 -4.50 -21.52
CA PHE A 871 43.18 -4.60 -20.69
C PHE A 871 44.42 -5.03 -21.49
N CYS A 872 44.28 -5.93 -22.47
CA CYS A 872 45.37 -6.32 -23.38
C CYS A 872 45.84 -5.16 -24.27
N LEU A 873 44.91 -4.44 -24.92
CA LEU A 873 45.22 -3.26 -25.73
C LEU A 873 45.93 -2.15 -24.93
N HIS A 874 45.58 -2.00 -23.65
CA HIS A 874 46.20 -1.04 -22.74
C HIS A 874 47.42 -1.56 -21.97
N GLY A 875 47.95 -2.74 -22.33
CA GLY A 875 49.26 -3.18 -21.87
C GLY A 875 49.33 -3.87 -20.50
N ILE A 876 48.23 -4.48 -20.02
CA ILE A 876 48.20 -5.24 -18.74
C ILE A 876 49.35 -6.26 -18.62
N ILE A 877 49.76 -6.86 -19.73
CA ILE A 877 50.83 -7.87 -19.79
C ILE A 877 52.20 -7.26 -19.47
N ASN A 878 52.43 -5.99 -19.81
CA ASN A 878 53.66 -5.29 -19.45
C ASN A 878 53.73 -5.03 -17.94
N ALA A 879 52.59 -4.74 -17.29
CA ALA A 879 52.49 -4.63 -15.84
C ALA A 879 52.70 -5.98 -15.13
N ILE A 880 52.15 -7.07 -15.67
CA ILE A 880 52.41 -8.43 -15.20
C ILE A 880 53.90 -8.80 -15.34
N CYS A 881 54.53 -8.46 -16.47
CA CYS A 881 55.95 -8.67 -16.68
C CYS A 881 56.81 -7.85 -15.68
N ALA A 882 56.41 -6.61 -15.38
CA ALA A 882 57.09 -5.78 -14.38
C ALA A 882 56.98 -6.37 -12.96
N LEU A 883 55.85 -6.96 -12.58
CA LEU A 883 55.67 -7.68 -11.31
C LEU A 883 56.62 -8.88 -11.19
N TYR A 884 56.76 -9.70 -12.25
CA TYR A 884 57.69 -10.84 -12.25
C TYR A 884 59.17 -10.41 -12.20
N ASN A 885 59.51 -9.27 -12.79
CA ASN A 885 60.89 -8.76 -12.83
C ASN A 885 61.29 -8.03 -11.54
N ASN A 886 60.34 -7.59 -10.71
CA ASN A 886 60.62 -6.94 -9.44
C ASN A 886 60.87 -7.98 -8.33
N SER A 887 62.12 -8.05 -7.86
CA SER A 887 62.59 -9.02 -6.85
C SER A 887 61.83 -8.99 -5.52
N SER A 888 61.19 -7.85 -5.18
CA SER A 888 60.42 -7.69 -3.95
C SER A 888 59.07 -8.41 -3.99
N TYR A 889 58.53 -8.68 -5.18
CA TYR A 889 57.22 -9.30 -5.38
C TYR A 889 57.29 -10.69 -6.03
N SER A 890 58.33 -10.96 -6.83
CA SER A 890 58.49 -12.20 -7.60
C SER A 890 58.57 -13.50 -6.79
N SER A 891 58.69 -13.41 -5.46
CA SER A 891 58.82 -14.53 -4.53
C SER A 891 57.61 -14.71 -3.60
N LEU A 892 56.60 -13.84 -3.67
CA LEU A 892 55.47 -13.86 -2.74
C LEU A 892 54.30 -14.71 -3.30
N PRO A 893 53.91 -15.81 -2.65
CA PRO A 893 52.89 -16.73 -3.19
C PRO A 893 51.57 -16.05 -3.56
N GLN A 894 51.06 -15.16 -2.69
CA GLN A 894 49.78 -14.46 -2.90
C GLN A 894 49.73 -13.66 -4.22
N ILE A 895 50.84 -13.04 -4.61
CA ILE A 895 50.94 -12.29 -5.88
C ILE A 895 51.03 -13.28 -7.06
N LEU A 896 51.80 -14.36 -6.92
CA LEU A 896 51.95 -15.38 -7.96
C LEU A 896 50.62 -16.10 -8.27
N THR A 897 49.84 -16.47 -7.25
CA THR A 897 48.51 -17.08 -7.43
C THR A 897 47.54 -16.11 -8.10
N ALA A 898 47.50 -14.83 -7.65
CA ALA A 898 46.61 -13.81 -8.22
C ALA A 898 46.97 -13.47 -9.68
N ILE A 899 48.26 -13.33 -10.01
CA ILE A 899 48.73 -13.13 -11.38
C ILE A 899 48.40 -14.33 -12.26
N SER A 900 48.62 -15.56 -11.77
CA SER A 900 48.32 -16.77 -12.55
C SER A 900 46.82 -16.89 -12.86
N LEU A 901 45.95 -16.60 -11.89
CA LEU A 901 44.50 -16.55 -12.10
C LEU A 901 44.11 -15.48 -13.13
N LEU A 902 44.73 -14.29 -13.04
CA LEU A 902 44.49 -13.20 -13.99
C LEU A 902 44.95 -13.57 -15.41
N ILE A 903 46.15 -14.13 -15.60
CA ILE A 903 46.64 -14.56 -16.91
C ILE A 903 45.72 -15.63 -17.51
N PHE A 904 45.27 -16.59 -16.70
CA PHE A 904 44.31 -17.61 -17.14
C PHE A 904 42.99 -16.98 -17.60
N ASN A 905 42.41 -16.06 -16.82
CA ASN A 905 41.16 -15.38 -17.18
C ASN A 905 41.31 -14.51 -18.44
N ILE A 906 42.47 -13.84 -18.61
CA ILE A 906 42.81 -13.10 -19.83
C ILE A 906 42.84 -14.05 -21.04
N LEU A 907 43.70 -15.07 -21.02
CA LEU A 907 43.90 -15.99 -22.15
C LEU A 907 42.64 -16.79 -22.51
N ARG A 908 41.77 -17.06 -21.53
CA ARG A 908 40.47 -17.70 -21.74
C ARG A 908 39.46 -16.80 -22.47
N SER A 909 39.58 -15.48 -22.33
CA SER A 909 38.54 -14.51 -22.69
C SER A 909 38.89 -13.60 -23.87
N VAL A 910 40.19 -13.38 -24.11
CA VAL A 910 40.71 -12.46 -25.13
C VAL A 910 40.56 -13.01 -26.55
N HIS A 911 40.28 -12.13 -27.50
CA HIS A 911 40.26 -12.46 -28.92
C HIS A 911 41.69 -12.60 -29.50
N PRO A 912 41.99 -13.62 -30.34
CA PRO A 912 43.33 -13.84 -30.90
C PRO A 912 43.88 -12.63 -31.67
N GLU A 913 43.02 -11.86 -32.33
CA GLU A 913 43.38 -10.64 -33.04
C GLU A 913 44.00 -9.59 -32.11
N VAL A 914 43.48 -9.45 -30.89
CA VAL A 914 44.00 -8.51 -29.88
C VAL A 914 45.34 -8.98 -29.33
N LEU A 915 45.51 -10.29 -29.12
CA LEU A 915 46.80 -10.86 -28.74
C LEU A 915 47.88 -10.66 -29.81
N SER A 916 47.51 -10.68 -31.10
CA SER A 916 48.46 -10.41 -32.20
C SER A 916 48.96 -8.96 -32.26
N LEU A 917 48.26 -8.03 -31.59
CA LEU A 917 48.64 -6.62 -31.42
C LEU A 917 49.39 -6.35 -30.11
N SER A 918 49.52 -7.36 -29.24
CA SER A 918 50.15 -7.28 -27.92
C SER A 918 51.68 -7.45 -28.00
N ASP A 919 52.39 -7.03 -26.96
CA ASP A 919 53.85 -7.18 -26.88
C ASP A 919 54.26 -8.65 -26.71
N GLU A 920 54.75 -9.26 -27.79
CA GLU A 920 55.16 -10.66 -27.82
C GLU A 920 56.40 -10.94 -26.95
N ALA A 921 57.28 -9.95 -26.72
CA ALA A 921 58.43 -10.10 -25.83
C ALA A 921 58.02 -10.09 -24.35
N ALA A 922 56.99 -9.33 -23.98
CA ALA A 922 56.41 -9.38 -22.64
C ALA A 922 55.75 -10.75 -22.37
N TRP A 923 54.97 -11.27 -23.31
CA TRP A 923 54.39 -12.61 -23.23
C TRP A 923 55.45 -13.72 -23.14
N LEU A 924 56.51 -13.64 -23.94
CA LEU A 924 57.65 -14.57 -23.83
C LEU A 924 58.27 -14.52 -22.43
N THR A 925 58.53 -13.33 -21.89
CA THR A 925 59.13 -13.17 -20.55
C THR A 925 58.26 -13.75 -19.43
N VAL A 926 56.94 -13.50 -19.48
CA VAL A 926 55.97 -14.11 -18.56
C VAL A 926 55.96 -15.63 -18.69
N THR A 927 56.00 -16.16 -19.91
CA THR A 927 56.04 -17.60 -20.19
C THR A 927 57.31 -18.26 -19.65
N MET A 928 58.47 -17.62 -19.78
CA MET A 928 59.72 -18.08 -19.18
C MET A 928 59.61 -18.19 -17.66
N LYS A 929 59.05 -17.17 -16.99
CA LYS A 929 58.87 -17.14 -15.53
C LYS A 929 57.89 -18.18 -15.02
N LEU A 930 56.78 -18.40 -15.74
CA LEU A 930 55.81 -19.45 -15.44
C LEU A 930 56.43 -20.85 -15.54
N ILE A 931 57.26 -21.12 -16.56
CA ILE A 931 57.94 -22.41 -16.71
C ILE A 931 59.02 -22.60 -15.63
N GLU A 932 59.83 -21.57 -15.32
CA GLU A 932 60.81 -21.61 -14.22
C GLU A 932 60.13 -21.97 -12.88
N TYR A 933 59.01 -21.32 -12.57
CA TYR A 933 58.24 -21.60 -11.35
C TYR A 933 57.63 -23.00 -11.37
N LEU A 934 57.02 -23.42 -12.49
CA LEU A 934 56.43 -24.76 -12.63
C LEU A 934 57.44 -25.88 -12.36
N ILE A 935 58.63 -25.79 -12.98
CA ILE A 935 59.71 -26.77 -12.80
C ILE A 935 60.17 -26.78 -11.34
N SER A 936 60.34 -25.61 -10.72
CA SER A 936 60.74 -25.49 -9.32
C SER A 936 59.70 -26.09 -8.37
N THR A 937 58.41 -25.84 -8.58
CA THR A 937 57.33 -26.31 -7.71
C THR A 937 57.13 -27.83 -7.82
N VAL A 938 57.11 -28.37 -9.04
CA VAL A 938 56.98 -29.83 -9.27
C VAL A 938 58.16 -30.60 -8.68
N ALA A 939 59.38 -30.04 -8.72
CA ALA A 939 60.56 -30.65 -8.11
C ALA A 939 60.55 -30.69 -6.57
N VAL A 940 59.75 -29.83 -5.91
CA VAL A 940 59.73 -29.70 -4.43
C VAL A 940 58.48 -30.30 -3.79
N CYS A 941 57.31 -30.12 -4.39
CA CYS A 941 56.01 -30.47 -3.79
C CYS A 941 55.14 -31.40 -4.64
N SER A 942 55.67 -31.98 -5.73
CA SER A 942 54.90 -32.69 -6.76
C SER A 942 53.84 -31.80 -7.45
N TRP A 943 52.87 -32.37 -8.16
CA TRP A 943 51.86 -31.59 -8.90
C TRP A 943 50.83 -30.97 -7.95
N THR A 944 50.83 -29.63 -7.82
CA THR A 944 49.86 -28.86 -7.03
C THR A 944 48.79 -28.23 -7.93
N HIS A 945 47.65 -27.78 -7.36
CA HIS A 945 46.64 -27.05 -8.13
C HIS A 945 47.19 -25.79 -8.82
N GLU A 946 48.17 -25.10 -8.22
CA GLU A 946 48.86 -23.97 -8.86
C GLU A 946 49.68 -24.42 -10.08
N SER A 947 50.35 -25.58 -10.00
CA SER A 947 51.01 -26.20 -11.16
C SER A 947 50.02 -26.54 -12.28
N LEU A 948 48.81 -27.00 -11.96
CA LEU A 948 47.75 -27.29 -12.95
C LEU A 948 47.22 -26.02 -13.63
N LEU A 949 47.04 -24.94 -12.86
CA LEU A 949 46.68 -23.63 -13.41
C LEU A 949 47.75 -23.13 -14.40
N ILE A 950 49.03 -23.33 -14.09
CA ILE A 950 50.12 -22.96 -15.01
C ILE A 950 50.13 -23.84 -16.26
N ILE A 951 49.96 -25.16 -16.15
CA ILE A 951 49.80 -26.02 -17.33
C ILE A 951 48.63 -25.56 -18.21
N SER A 952 47.53 -25.13 -17.59
CA SER A 952 46.36 -24.59 -18.30
C SER A 952 46.69 -23.29 -19.05
N ILE A 953 47.46 -22.38 -18.44
CA ILE A 953 47.98 -21.16 -19.09
C ILE A 953 48.85 -21.53 -20.30
N LEU A 954 49.83 -22.43 -20.13
CA LEU A 954 50.71 -22.87 -21.22
C LEU A 954 49.91 -23.50 -22.37
N SER A 955 48.89 -24.30 -22.04
CA SER A 955 47.96 -24.91 -23.00
C SER A 955 47.17 -23.86 -23.80
N LEU A 956 46.71 -22.78 -23.15
CA LEU A 956 46.02 -21.66 -23.82
C LEU A 956 46.96 -20.84 -24.72
N ILE A 957 48.22 -20.63 -24.33
CA ILE A 957 49.23 -19.98 -25.17
C ILE A 957 49.46 -20.81 -26.45
N LEU A 958 49.63 -22.13 -26.31
CA LEU A 958 49.75 -23.06 -27.43
C LEU A 958 48.50 -23.04 -28.32
N HIS A 959 47.30 -22.97 -27.73
CA HIS A 959 46.05 -22.85 -28.49
C HIS A 959 46.01 -21.57 -29.33
N HIS A 960 46.30 -20.40 -28.75
CA HIS A 960 46.29 -19.11 -29.46
C HIS A 960 47.30 -19.06 -30.61
N SER A 961 48.42 -19.79 -30.52
CA SER A 961 49.38 -19.91 -31.63
C SER A 961 48.79 -20.54 -32.89
N THR A 962 47.77 -21.39 -32.79
CA THR A 962 47.07 -21.95 -33.96
C THR A 962 46.36 -20.86 -34.77
N ASN A 963 46.03 -19.72 -34.16
CA ASN A 963 45.48 -18.52 -34.77
C ASN A 963 46.55 -17.45 -35.09
N LYS A 964 47.84 -17.83 -35.07
CA LYS A 964 49.02 -16.96 -35.33
C LYS A 964 49.28 -15.87 -34.27
N ALA A 965 48.80 -16.02 -33.04
CA ALA A 965 49.14 -15.14 -31.92
C ALA A 965 50.09 -15.83 -30.93
N LEU A 966 50.96 -15.09 -30.23
CA LEU A 966 51.90 -15.63 -29.22
C LEU A 966 52.87 -16.70 -29.76
N ILE A 967 53.43 -16.50 -30.96
CA ILE A 967 54.25 -17.48 -31.67
C ILE A 967 55.59 -17.71 -30.96
N GLU A 968 56.30 -16.66 -30.53
CA GLU A 968 57.59 -16.82 -29.85
C GLU A 968 57.43 -17.44 -28.45
N ALA A 969 56.34 -17.11 -27.75
CA ALA A 969 56.00 -17.76 -26.48
C ALA A 969 55.70 -19.26 -26.69
N SER A 970 54.94 -19.62 -27.73
CA SER A 970 54.63 -21.03 -28.02
C SER A 970 55.87 -21.83 -28.44
N LYS A 971 56.77 -21.25 -29.25
CA LYS A 971 58.10 -21.83 -29.56
C LYS A 971 58.90 -22.13 -28.29
N TYR A 972 58.94 -21.19 -27.35
CA TYR A 972 59.66 -21.38 -26.08
C TYR A 972 59.07 -22.53 -25.24
N ILE A 973 57.73 -22.63 -25.15
CA ILE A 973 57.06 -23.75 -24.45
C ILE A 973 57.46 -25.09 -25.06
N VAL A 974 57.32 -25.22 -26.38
CA VAL A 974 57.53 -26.48 -27.10
C VAL A 974 58.99 -26.93 -27.04
N LEU A 975 59.96 -26.01 -27.09
CA LEU A 975 61.40 -26.30 -27.11
C LEU A 975 62.07 -26.30 -25.73
N ASN A 976 61.31 -26.16 -24.63
CA ASN A 976 61.91 -26.09 -23.29
C ASN A 976 62.33 -27.48 -22.78
N ASN A 977 63.62 -27.79 -22.87
CA ASN A 977 64.21 -29.07 -22.44
C ASN A 977 63.78 -29.52 -21.03
N SER A 978 63.64 -28.60 -20.07
CA SER A 978 63.28 -28.93 -18.70
C SER A 978 61.80 -29.31 -18.58
N LEU A 979 60.90 -28.54 -19.22
CA LEU A 979 59.48 -28.88 -19.31
C LEU A 979 59.28 -30.22 -20.02
N VAL A 980 59.99 -30.45 -21.14
CA VAL A 980 59.99 -31.73 -21.86
C VAL A 980 60.42 -32.88 -20.95
N SER A 981 61.48 -32.70 -20.16
CA SER A 981 61.93 -33.69 -19.18
C SER A 981 60.88 -33.98 -18.11
N THR A 982 60.22 -32.96 -17.56
CA THR A 982 59.17 -33.10 -16.54
C THR A 982 57.92 -33.80 -17.08
N VAL A 983 57.48 -33.45 -18.29
CA VAL A 983 56.37 -34.11 -18.99
C VAL A 983 56.71 -35.57 -19.23
N ASN A 984 57.87 -35.87 -19.84
CA ASN A 984 58.29 -37.24 -20.13
C ASN A 984 58.39 -38.07 -18.86
N SER A 985 59.01 -37.57 -17.78
CA SER A 985 59.07 -38.30 -16.50
C SER A 985 57.70 -38.58 -15.88
N THR A 986 56.71 -37.70 -16.10
CA THR A 986 55.34 -37.88 -15.60
C THR A 986 54.59 -38.94 -16.41
N ILE A 987 54.78 -38.95 -17.73
CA ILE A 987 54.20 -39.96 -18.61
C ILE A 987 54.86 -41.32 -18.41
N ASP A 988 56.19 -41.39 -18.26
CA ASP A 988 56.92 -42.62 -17.93
C ASP A 988 56.41 -43.20 -16.59
N ALA A 989 56.27 -42.37 -15.55
CA ALA A 989 55.75 -42.78 -14.25
C ALA A 989 54.30 -43.33 -14.34
N ALA A 990 53.42 -42.68 -15.10
CA ALA A 990 52.07 -43.18 -15.35
C ALA A 990 52.09 -44.51 -16.13
N CYS A 991 52.85 -44.59 -17.23
CA CYS A 991 52.95 -45.81 -18.04
C CYS A 991 53.54 -46.99 -17.26
N LEU A 992 54.46 -46.75 -16.32
CA LEU A 992 55.04 -47.76 -15.43
C LEU A 992 54.02 -48.35 -14.43
N LYS A 993 52.96 -47.61 -14.04
CA LYS A 993 51.87 -48.17 -13.18
C LYS A 993 51.07 -49.26 -13.91
N GLY A 994 50.96 -49.21 -15.24
CA GLY A 994 50.34 -50.28 -16.04
C GLY A 994 48.89 -50.57 -15.62
N PRO A 995 48.49 -51.85 -15.42
CA PRO A 995 47.15 -52.21 -14.96
C PRO A 995 46.72 -51.53 -13.64
N ALA A 996 47.65 -51.19 -12.75
CA ALA A 996 47.33 -50.53 -11.49
C ALA A 996 46.76 -49.09 -11.66
N MET A 997 46.68 -48.58 -12.89
CA MET A 997 45.94 -47.34 -13.20
C MET A 997 44.42 -47.51 -13.23
N THR A 998 43.87 -48.74 -13.26
CA THR A 998 42.41 -48.98 -13.19
C THR A 998 41.89 -49.40 -11.82
N ASP A 999 42.76 -49.86 -10.92
CA ASP A 999 42.37 -50.70 -9.77
C ASP A 999 42.25 -49.90 -8.44
N TYR A 1000 41.83 -48.63 -8.50
CA TYR A 1000 41.64 -47.80 -7.30
C TYR A 1000 40.16 -47.62 -6.93
N ASP A 1001 39.76 -48.21 -5.80
CA ASP A 1001 38.44 -48.06 -5.19
C ASP A 1001 38.17 -46.62 -4.70
N GLU A 1002 36.89 -46.22 -4.71
CA GLU A 1002 36.38 -44.88 -4.38
C GLU A 1002 36.60 -44.44 -2.90
N GLU A 1003 37.17 -45.28 -2.04
CA GLU A 1003 37.32 -44.99 -0.59
C GLU A 1003 38.66 -44.29 -0.20
N ALA A 1004 39.60 -44.10 -1.14
CA ALA A 1004 40.90 -43.48 -0.86
C ALA A 1004 40.94 -41.98 -1.23
N SER A 1005 40.69 -41.10 -0.26
CA SER A 1005 40.64 -39.62 -0.42
C SER A 1005 41.95 -38.94 -0.86
N THR A 1006 43.02 -39.68 -1.07
CA THR A 1006 44.29 -39.22 -1.67
C THR A 1006 44.49 -39.68 -3.11
N GLY A 1007 43.63 -40.53 -3.66
CA GLY A 1007 43.74 -41.09 -5.00
C GLY A 1007 43.16 -40.21 -6.13
N GLU A 1008 42.17 -39.37 -5.83
CA GLU A 1008 41.50 -38.52 -6.84
C GLU A 1008 42.50 -37.57 -7.54
N TYR A 1009 43.41 -36.96 -6.78
CA TYR A 1009 44.40 -36.01 -7.28
C TYR A 1009 45.49 -36.65 -8.17
N GLU A 1010 45.70 -37.97 -8.13
CA GLU A 1010 46.77 -38.62 -8.91
C GLU A 1010 46.49 -38.69 -10.42
N TYR A 1011 45.23 -38.56 -10.84
CA TYR A 1011 44.84 -38.66 -12.25
C TYR A 1011 44.51 -37.30 -12.88
N GLU A 1012 44.21 -36.28 -12.08
CA GLU A 1012 43.94 -34.93 -12.58
C GLU A 1012 45.17 -34.34 -13.29
N TYR A 1013 46.36 -34.40 -12.70
CA TYR A 1013 47.56 -33.82 -13.31
C TYR A 1013 47.91 -34.46 -14.66
N LEU A 1014 47.65 -35.76 -14.82
CA LEU A 1014 47.90 -36.49 -16.06
C LEU A 1014 47.00 -35.97 -17.20
N ILE A 1015 45.75 -35.61 -16.89
CA ILE A 1015 44.84 -35.00 -17.86
C ILE A 1015 45.38 -33.64 -18.34
N PHE A 1016 45.85 -32.78 -17.42
CA PHE A 1016 46.44 -31.49 -17.79
C PHE A 1016 47.73 -31.64 -18.62
N VAL A 1017 48.60 -32.59 -18.28
CA VAL A 1017 49.82 -32.89 -19.07
C VAL A 1017 49.48 -33.41 -20.47
N LEU A 1018 48.44 -34.24 -20.62
CA LEU A 1018 47.97 -34.70 -21.92
C LEU A 1018 47.32 -33.58 -22.74
N LEU A 1019 46.57 -32.67 -22.10
CA LEU A 1019 46.03 -31.48 -22.78
C LEU A 1019 47.15 -30.55 -23.27
N LEU A 1020 48.20 -30.34 -22.46
CA LEU A 1020 49.39 -29.58 -22.87
C LEU A 1020 50.03 -30.20 -24.11
N TYR A 1021 50.15 -31.53 -24.16
CA TYR A 1021 50.67 -32.25 -25.32
C TYR A 1021 49.74 -32.13 -26.55
N TYR A 1022 48.43 -32.27 -26.39
CA TYR A 1022 47.45 -32.07 -27.47
C TYR A 1022 47.60 -30.68 -28.11
N PHE A 1023 47.63 -29.61 -27.30
CA PHE A 1023 47.84 -28.25 -27.82
C PHE A 1023 49.27 -28.03 -28.35
N SER A 1024 50.27 -28.76 -27.85
CA SER A 1024 51.64 -28.75 -28.40
C SER A 1024 51.67 -29.28 -29.83
N ILE A 1025 51.01 -30.42 -30.12
CA ILE A 1025 50.89 -30.97 -31.49
C ILE A 1025 50.27 -29.93 -32.43
N ARG A 1026 49.18 -29.29 -32.00
CA ARG A 1026 48.48 -28.27 -32.80
C ARG A 1026 49.31 -27.01 -33.02
N SER A 1027 50.05 -26.58 -32.00
CA SER A 1027 50.95 -25.42 -32.04
C SER A 1027 52.13 -25.62 -33.01
N LEU A 1028 52.65 -26.84 -33.14
CA LEU A 1028 53.85 -27.14 -33.95
C LEU A 1028 53.74 -26.65 -35.40
N GLN A 1029 52.57 -26.77 -36.03
CA GLN A 1029 52.36 -26.32 -37.42
C GLN A 1029 52.49 -24.79 -37.57
N ALA A 1030 52.04 -24.03 -36.58
CA ALA A 1030 52.08 -22.56 -36.59
C ALA A 1030 53.41 -21.99 -36.08
N SER A 1031 54.04 -22.67 -35.12
CA SER A 1031 55.28 -22.24 -34.45
C SER A 1031 56.56 -22.69 -35.15
N LEU A 1032 56.57 -23.88 -35.76
CA LEU A 1032 57.74 -24.50 -36.40
C LEU A 1032 57.41 -25.09 -37.80
N PRO A 1033 56.88 -24.30 -38.75
CA PRO A 1033 56.49 -24.78 -40.07
C PRO A 1033 57.69 -25.39 -40.82
N GLY A 1034 57.57 -26.66 -41.24
CA GLY A 1034 58.58 -27.38 -42.03
C GLY A 1034 59.88 -27.74 -41.29
N ALA A 1035 59.96 -27.52 -39.97
CA ALA A 1035 61.17 -27.81 -39.19
C ALA A 1035 61.14 -29.16 -38.45
N LEU A 1036 60.05 -29.92 -38.56
CA LEU A 1036 59.78 -31.11 -37.77
C LEU A 1036 59.45 -32.30 -38.67
N ASP A 1037 60.21 -33.39 -38.51
CA ASP A 1037 59.93 -34.69 -39.13
C ASP A 1037 59.01 -35.47 -38.17
N TRP A 1038 57.74 -35.66 -38.57
CA TRP A 1038 56.70 -36.30 -37.76
C TRP A 1038 56.93 -37.80 -37.54
N GLN A 1039 57.82 -38.45 -38.30
CA GLN A 1039 58.14 -39.87 -38.09
C GLN A 1039 58.82 -40.11 -36.74
N ASN A 1040 59.45 -39.09 -36.14
CA ASN A 1040 60.09 -39.15 -34.82
C ASN A 1040 59.12 -39.38 -33.63
N PHE A 1041 57.80 -39.39 -33.87
CA PHE A 1041 56.78 -39.75 -32.86
C PHE A 1041 56.41 -41.24 -32.89
N LEU A 1042 56.88 -41.98 -33.92
CA LEU A 1042 56.59 -43.39 -34.15
C LEU A 1042 57.72 -44.32 -33.68
N ASP A 1043 58.98 -44.07 -34.07
CA ASP A 1043 60.11 -45.00 -33.80
C ASP A 1043 61.26 -44.38 -32.98
N PRO A 1044 61.75 -45.04 -31.90
CA PRO A 1044 62.90 -44.58 -31.11
C PRO A 1044 64.28 -44.67 -31.81
N PHE A 1045 64.41 -45.27 -33.00
CA PHE A 1045 65.71 -45.52 -33.66
C PHE A 1045 66.09 -44.56 -34.80
N SER A 1046 65.29 -43.53 -35.06
CA SER A 1046 65.64 -42.42 -35.96
C SER A 1046 67.01 -41.81 -35.58
N LYS A 1047 67.94 -41.73 -36.54
CA LYS A 1047 69.33 -41.26 -36.33
C LYS A 1047 69.54 -39.77 -36.61
N LYS A 1048 68.49 -39.04 -37.00
CA LYS A 1048 68.56 -37.57 -37.15
C LYS A 1048 68.51 -36.92 -35.76
N GLN A 1049 69.23 -35.81 -35.57
CA GLN A 1049 69.08 -35.01 -34.34
C GLN A 1049 67.69 -34.36 -34.35
N SER A 1050 66.74 -34.98 -33.64
CA SER A 1050 65.42 -34.39 -33.40
C SER A 1050 65.56 -33.14 -32.52
N LEU A 1051 64.80 -32.09 -32.83
CA LEU A 1051 64.56 -30.98 -31.91
C LEU A 1051 63.95 -31.54 -30.62
N SER A 1052 64.37 -31.01 -29.47
CA SER A 1052 63.89 -31.43 -28.15
C SER A 1052 62.50 -30.83 -27.86
N THR A 1053 61.50 -31.35 -28.57
CA THR A 1053 60.08 -30.98 -28.41
C THR A 1053 59.38 -31.86 -27.38
N ILE A 1054 58.23 -31.40 -26.87
CA ILE A 1054 57.33 -32.25 -26.07
C ILE A 1054 56.82 -33.38 -26.99
N ASN A 1055 57.35 -34.59 -26.82
CA ASN A 1055 57.07 -35.76 -27.66
C ASN A 1055 56.66 -36.94 -26.77
N ILE A 1056 55.35 -37.10 -26.58
CA ILE A 1056 54.79 -38.33 -26.03
C ILE A 1056 54.67 -39.34 -27.17
N ARG A 1057 55.44 -40.43 -27.08
CA ARG A 1057 55.50 -41.45 -28.14
C ARG A 1057 54.14 -42.12 -28.32
N CYS A 1058 53.84 -42.52 -29.56
CA CYS A 1058 52.60 -43.23 -29.87
C CYS A 1058 52.43 -44.53 -29.05
N HIS A 1059 53.53 -45.23 -28.71
CA HIS A 1059 53.50 -46.38 -27.80
C HIS A 1059 52.94 -46.05 -26.40
N ASP A 1060 53.32 -44.89 -25.86
CA ASP A 1060 52.96 -44.50 -24.50
C ASP A 1060 51.52 -43.96 -24.47
N LEU A 1061 51.08 -43.25 -25.51
CA LEU A 1061 49.65 -42.97 -25.75
C LEU A 1061 48.82 -44.26 -25.81
N CYS A 1062 49.27 -45.29 -26.53
CA CYS A 1062 48.59 -46.58 -26.58
C CYS A 1062 48.48 -47.25 -25.19
N ARG A 1063 49.53 -47.16 -24.35
CA ARG A 1063 49.47 -47.66 -22.96
C ARG A 1063 48.48 -46.89 -22.10
N LEU A 1064 48.43 -45.57 -22.23
CA LEU A 1064 47.46 -44.72 -21.53
C LEU A 1064 46.03 -44.97 -22.00
N MET A 1065 45.80 -45.22 -23.30
CA MET A 1065 44.49 -45.60 -23.85
C MET A 1065 44.06 -47.00 -23.44
N HIS A 1066 45.00 -47.94 -23.29
CA HIS A 1066 44.69 -49.30 -22.86
C HIS A 1066 44.38 -49.36 -21.35
N PHE A 1067 45.24 -48.78 -20.49
CA PHE A 1067 45.15 -48.91 -19.02
C PHE A 1067 44.60 -47.68 -18.27
N GLY A 1068 44.39 -46.53 -18.91
CA GLY A 1068 43.97 -45.30 -18.21
C GLY A 1068 42.49 -45.26 -17.81
N SER A 1069 42.14 -44.31 -16.96
CA SER A 1069 40.74 -43.97 -16.62
C SER A 1069 39.98 -43.39 -17.84
N PRO A 1070 38.63 -43.35 -17.85
CA PRO A 1070 37.86 -42.89 -19.01
C PRO A 1070 38.27 -41.51 -19.55
N LEU A 1071 38.60 -40.55 -18.67
CA LEU A 1071 39.08 -39.22 -19.07
C LEU A 1071 40.49 -39.25 -19.66
N VAL A 1072 41.39 -40.09 -19.11
CA VAL A 1072 42.74 -40.29 -19.66
C VAL A 1072 42.66 -40.93 -21.04
N LYS A 1073 41.78 -41.92 -21.25
CA LYS A 1073 41.50 -42.52 -22.56
C LYS A 1073 40.97 -41.48 -23.55
N LEU A 1074 40.05 -40.62 -23.11
CA LEU A 1074 39.49 -39.55 -23.93
C LEU A 1074 40.57 -38.59 -24.43
N VAL A 1075 41.35 -37.96 -23.54
CA VAL A 1075 42.38 -36.99 -23.96
C VAL A 1075 43.49 -37.67 -24.76
N SER A 1076 43.96 -38.86 -24.34
CA SER A 1076 44.98 -39.61 -25.09
C SER A 1076 44.53 -39.95 -26.51
N SER A 1077 43.25 -40.29 -26.71
CA SER A 1077 42.70 -40.56 -28.04
C SER A 1077 42.65 -39.31 -28.93
N TYR A 1078 42.44 -38.12 -28.36
CA TYR A 1078 42.56 -36.85 -29.11
C TYR A 1078 44.01 -36.51 -29.46
N CYS A 1079 44.96 -36.75 -28.56
CA CYS A 1079 46.40 -36.62 -28.87
C CYS A 1079 46.81 -37.53 -30.03
N MET A 1080 46.34 -38.78 -30.01
CA MET A 1080 46.63 -39.78 -31.04
C MET A 1080 45.96 -39.45 -32.38
N LEU A 1081 44.70 -38.98 -32.35
CA LEU A 1081 43.99 -38.53 -33.55
C LEU A 1081 44.66 -37.32 -34.20
N GLU A 1082 45.05 -36.31 -33.41
CA GLU A 1082 45.77 -35.14 -33.93
C GLU A 1082 47.11 -35.57 -34.55
N LEU A 1083 47.88 -36.41 -33.86
CA LEU A 1083 49.17 -36.92 -34.37
C LEU A 1083 49.02 -37.64 -35.72
N PHE A 1084 48.02 -38.52 -35.87
CA PHE A 1084 47.81 -39.26 -37.12
C PHE A 1084 47.22 -38.39 -38.23
N THR A 1085 46.41 -37.37 -37.90
CA THR A 1085 46.01 -36.35 -38.86
C THR A 1085 47.25 -35.65 -39.43
N ARG A 1086 48.23 -35.27 -38.60
CA ARG A 1086 49.47 -34.61 -39.06
C ARG A 1086 50.41 -35.50 -39.85
N LEU A 1087 50.48 -36.78 -39.53
CA LEU A 1087 51.20 -37.76 -40.35
C LEU A 1087 50.56 -37.92 -41.72
N SER A 1088 49.22 -37.99 -41.78
CA SER A 1088 48.49 -38.16 -43.05
C SER A 1088 48.52 -36.90 -43.92
N ASP A 1089 48.37 -35.70 -43.33
CA ASP A 1089 48.53 -34.40 -44.01
C ASP A 1089 49.92 -34.26 -44.70
N HIS A 1090 50.94 -34.97 -44.19
CA HIS A 1090 52.32 -34.92 -44.71
C HIS A 1090 52.55 -35.89 -45.88
N GLU A 1091 51.83 -37.02 -45.95
CA GLU A 1091 51.97 -37.98 -47.06
C GLU A 1091 51.43 -37.44 -48.39
N ASP A 1092 50.38 -36.61 -48.35
CA ASP A 1092 49.83 -35.93 -49.54
C ASP A 1092 50.77 -34.84 -50.11
N GLY A 1093 51.77 -34.38 -49.33
CA GLY A 1093 52.61 -33.23 -49.64
C GLY A 1093 54.03 -33.55 -50.16
N GLU A 1094 54.70 -34.56 -49.60
CA GLU A 1094 56.08 -34.92 -49.96
C GLU A 1094 56.26 -36.42 -50.22
N HIS A 1095 57.12 -36.77 -51.17
CA HIS A 1095 57.21 -38.13 -51.73
C HIS A 1095 57.99 -39.15 -50.89
N ASP A 1096 58.41 -38.83 -49.66
CA ASP A 1096 59.17 -39.76 -48.80
C ASP A 1096 58.32 -40.98 -48.37
N GLU A 1097 59.01 -42.08 -48.03
CA GLU A 1097 58.40 -43.31 -47.51
C GLU A 1097 58.34 -43.27 -45.97
N LEU A 1098 57.31 -43.86 -45.37
CA LEU A 1098 57.08 -43.81 -43.93
C LEU A 1098 57.85 -44.96 -43.24
N GLU A 1099 59.02 -44.67 -42.66
CA GLU A 1099 59.88 -45.66 -41.99
C GLU A 1099 59.29 -46.12 -40.64
N CYS A 1100 58.31 -47.03 -40.64
CA CYS A 1100 57.73 -47.61 -39.43
C CYS A 1100 57.75 -49.15 -39.45
N SER A 1101 58.14 -49.78 -38.34
CA SER A 1101 58.17 -51.25 -38.27
C SER A 1101 56.77 -51.85 -38.13
N MET A 1102 56.43 -52.85 -38.95
CA MET A 1102 55.12 -53.50 -38.92
C MET A 1102 54.75 -54.15 -37.58
N GLY A 1103 55.73 -54.56 -36.77
CA GLY A 1103 55.47 -55.07 -35.42
C GLY A 1103 54.96 -53.98 -34.47
N PHE A 1104 55.46 -52.76 -34.62
CA PHE A 1104 54.95 -51.58 -33.92
C PHE A 1104 53.55 -51.22 -34.41
N LEU A 1105 53.36 -51.08 -35.73
CA LEU A 1105 52.06 -50.72 -36.31
C LEU A 1105 50.96 -51.73 -35.93
N SER A 1106 51.25 -53.02 -35.97
CA SER A 1106 50.32 -54.08 -35.52
C SER A 1106 49.93 -53.96 -34.04
N SER A 1107 50.87 -53.51 -33.19
CA SER A 1107 50.61 -53.30 -31.75
C SER A 1107 49.72 -52.07 -31.50
N VAL A 1108 49.94 -51.01 -32.28
CA VAL A 1108 49.11 -49.79 -32.28
C VAL A 1108 47.69 -50.10 -32.77
N MET A 1109 47.57 -50.81 -33.89
CA MET A 1109 46.27 -51.24 -34.44
C MET A 1109 45.49 -52.08 -33.43
N ALA A 1110 46.11 -53.06 -32.76
CA ALA A 1110 45.43 -53.90 -31.78
C ALA A 1110 44.83 -53.12 -30.59
N VAL A 1111 45.50 -52.06 -30.13
CA VAL A 1111 44.96 -51.18 -29.07
C VAL A 1111 43.77 -50.36 -29.57
N LEU A 1112 43.88 -49.81 -30.78
CA LEU A 1112 42.79 -49.05 -31.40
C LEU A 1112 41.57 -49.94 -31.68
N GLU A 1113 41.77 -51.13 -32.27
CA GLU A 1113 40.74 -52.11 -32.60
C GLU A 1113 39.94 -52.53 -31.36
N GLY A 1114 40.62 -52.76 -30.23
CA GLY A 1114 39.97 -53.03 -28.94
C GLY A 1114 39.15 -51.87 -28.38
N LEU A 1115 39.40 -50.63 -28.81
CA LEU A 1115 38.72 -49.41 -28.36
C LEU A 1115 37.68 -48.85 -29.35
N VAL A 1116 37.59 -49.39 -30.57
CA VAL A 1116 36.47 -49.13 -31.52
C VAL A 1116 35.11 -49.45 -30.88
N PHE A 1117 35.07 -50.38 -29.92
CA PHE A 1117 33.86 -50.79 -29.19
C PHE A 1117 33.77 -50.20 -27.77
N TYR A 1118 34.54 -49.16 -27.46
CA TYR A 1118 34.51 -48.53 -26.14
C TYR A 1118 33.19 -47.76 -25.90
N SER A 1119 32.77 -47.66 -24.65
CA SER A 1119 31.48 -47.08 -24.26
C SER A 1119 31.38 -45.56 -24.45
N ASP A 1120 32.49 -44.83 -24.43
CA ASP A 1120 32.52 -43.43 -24.85
C ASP A 1120 32.71 -43.34 -26.38
N ILE A 1121 31.64 -42.95 -27.08
CA ILE A 1121 31.63 -42.77 -28.53
C ILE A 1121 32.73 -41.83 -29.05
N ARG A 1122 33.22 -40.88 -28.26
CA ARG A 1122 34.29 -39.96 -28.69
C ARG A 1122 35.62 -40.70 -28.79
N VAL A 1123 35.93 -41.54 -27.79
CA VAL A 1123 37.11 -42.43 -27.81
C VAL A 1123 36.98 -43.40 -28.99
N ALA A 1124 35.81 -44.02 -29.15
CA ALA A 1124 35.56 -44.97 -30.22
C ALA A 1124 35.70 -44.34 -31.62
N MET A 1125 35.13 -43.15 -31.85
CA MET A 1125 35.27 -42.39 -33.10
C MET A 1125 36.73 -41.99 -33.36
N ASN A 1126 37.43 -41.46 -32.35
CA ASN A 1126 38.86 -41.13 -32.47
C ASN A 1126 39.68 -42.36 -32.87
N CYS A 1127 39.41 -43.53 -32.26
CA CYS A 1127 40.08 -44.78 -32.62
C CYS A 1127 39.73 -45.26 -34.03
N GLY A 1128 38.45 -45.13 -34.44
CA GLY A 1128 37.98 -45.45 -35.78
C GLY A 1128 38.61 -44.57 -36.87
N PHE A 1129 38.77 -43.27 -36.60
CA PHE A 1129 39.51 -42.35 -37.48
C PHE A 1129 41.00 -42.70 -37.54
N CYS A 1130 41.64 -42.97 -36.40
CA CYS A 1130 43.04 -43.40 -36.36
C CYS A 1130 43.29 -44.67 -37.19
N LEU A 1131 42.42 -45.68 -37.06
CA LEU A 1131 42.48 -46.90 -37.88
C LEU A 1131 42.19 -46.62 -39.35
N SER A 1132 41.19 -45.80 -39.65
CA SER A 1132 40.86 -45.36 -41.02
C SER A 1132 42.07 -44.72 -41.72
N MET A 1133 42.84 -43.89 -41.01
CA MET A 1133 44.07 -43.27 -41.51
C MET A 1133 45.20 -44.30 -41.71
N ILE A 1134 45.52 -45.13 -40.70
CA ILE A 1134 46.53 -46.21 -40.83
C ILE A 1134 46.21 -47.13 -42.02
N LEU A 1135 44.93 -47.49 -42.19
CA LEU A 1135 44.49 -48.33 -43.30
C LEU A 1135 44.57 -47.59 -44.64
N GLY A 1136 44.44 -46.26 -44.66
CA GLY A 1136 44.50 -45.44 -45.87
C GLY A 1136 45.90 -45.18 -46.43
N TRP A 1137 46.97 -45.39 -45.66
CA TRP A 1137 48.35 -45.13 -46.10
C TRP A 1137 48.77 -46.04 -47.27
N GLU A 1138 48.84 -45.47 -48.48
CA GLU A 1138 49.03 -46.24 -49.72
C GLU A 1138 50.45 -46.85 -49.86
N LYS A 1139 51.46 -46.34 -49.15
CA LYS A 1139 52.86 -46.73 -49.31
C LYS A 1139 53.35 -47.89 -48.43
N LEU A 1140 52.46 -48.61 -47.76
CA LEU A 1140 52.83 -49.85 -47.05
C LEU A 1140 53.27 -50.93 -48.07
N ASP A 1141 54.35 -51.63 -47.74
CA ASP A 1141 55.10 -52.50 -48.67
C ASP A 1141 54.25 -53.71 -49.11
N LEU A 1142 54.60 -54.35 -50.23
CA LEU A 1142 53.81 -55.44 -50.83
C LEU A 1142 53.55 -56.61 -49.88
N HIS A 1143 54.43 -56.83 -48.90
CA HIS A 1143 54.26 -57.84 -47.86
C HIS A 1143 53.28 -57.41 -46.76
N GLU A 1144 53.18 -56.10 -46.52
CA GLU A 1144 52.44 -55.46 -45.43
C GLU A 1144 50.97 -55.31 -45.80
N ARG A 1145 50.69 -54.95 -47.07
CA ARG A 1145 49.34 -55.01 -47.65
C ARG A 1145 48.72 -56.42 -47.52
N THR A 1146 49.52 -57.50 -47.60
CA THR A 1146 49.03 -58.87 -47.36
C THR A 1146 48.70 -59.21 -45.90
N ILE A 1147 49.20 -58.43 -44.93
CA ILE A 1147 48.87 -58.60 -43.51
C ILE A 1147 47.56 -57.87 -43.20
N ILE A 1148 47.38 -56.64 -43.71
CA ILE A 1148 46.13 -55.89 -43.59
C ILE A 1148 44.96 -56.66 -44.24
N ALA A 1149 45.16 -57.22 -45.44
CA ALA A 1149 44.16 -58.05 -46.11
C ALA A 1149 43.75 -59.33 -45.32
N LYS A 1150 44.55 -59.73 -44.32
CA LYS A 1150 44.31 -60.88 -43.43
C LYS A 1150 43.96 -60.47 -41.99
N ASN A 1151 43.73 -59.19 -41.72
CA ASN A 1151 43.41 -58.72 -40.37
C ASN A 1151 42.01 -59.21 -39.93
N TYR A 1152 41.99 -60.18 -39.03
CA TYR A 1152 40.78 -60.78 -38.48
C TYR A 1152 39.96 -59.82 -37.62
N TRP A 1153 40.58 -58.80 -36.99
CA TRP A 1153 39.88 -57.80 -36.19
C TRP A 1153 39.15 -56.79 -37.06
N CYS A 1154 39.80 -56.25 -38.10
CA CYS A 1154 39.14 -55.43 -39.11
C CYS A 1154 37.94 -56.18 -39.74
N ARG A 1155 38.09 -57.47 -40.04
CA ARG A 1155 36.98 -58.32 -40.50
C ARG A 1155 35.85 -58.40 -39.46
N LEU A 1156 36.15 -58.70 -38.20
CA LEU A 1156 35.17 -58.79 -37.12
C LEU A 1156 34.42 -57.46 -36.91
N ILE A 1157 35.12 -56.32 -36.96
CA ILE A 1157 34.55 -54.98 -36.85
C ILE A 1157 33.53 -54.73 -37.96
N VAL A 1158 33.87 -55.07 -39.21
CA VAL A 1158 32.96 -54.88 -40.36
C VAL A 1158 31.83 -55.91 -40.36
N GLU A 1159 32.07 -57.16 -39.91
CA GLU A 1159 31.03 -58.19 -39.76
C GLU A 1159 29.99 -57.82 -38.68
N GLU A 1160 30.41 -57.44 -37.47
CA GLU A 1160 29.49 -56.96 -36.42
C GLU A 1160 28.76 -55.69 -36.84
N MET A 1161 29.44 -54.75 -37.54
CA MET A 1161 28.80 -53.55 -38.09
C MET A 1161 27.72 -53.91 -39.10
N ALA A 1162 28.05 -54.73 -40.10
CA ALA A 1162 27.11 -55.17 -41.13
C ALA A 1162 25.92 -55.93 -40.52
N MET A 1163 26.16 -56.80 -39.54
CA MET A 1163 25.11 -57.48 -38.78
C MET A 1163 24.23 -56.50 -37.98
N SER A 1164 24.82 -55.50 -37.32
CA SER A 1164 24.08 -54.50 -36.55
C SER A 1164 23.15 -53.63 -37.40
N LEU A 1165 23.53 -53.41 -38.66
CA LEU A 1165 22.76 -52.63 -39.64
C LEU A 1165 21.75 -53.50 -40.40
N ALA A 1166 22.10 -54.75 -40.75
CA ALA A 1166 21.27 -55.65 -41.53
C ALA A 1166 20.21 -56.40 -40.70
N VAL A 1167 20.52 -56.75 -39.44
CA VAL A 1167 19.58 -57.44 -38.53
C VAL A 1167 19.77 -56.93 -37.07
N PRO A 1168 19.31 -55.72 -36.73
CA PRO A 1168 19.57 -55.09 -35.43
C PRO A 1168 19.20 -55.96 -34.21
N HIS A 1169 18.16 -56.78 -34.31
CA HIS A 1169 17.69 -57.65 -33.22
C HIS A 1169 18.64 -58.81 -32.87
N LEU A 1170 19.64 -59.11 -33.70
CA LEU A 1170 20.68 -60.12 -33.44
C LEU A 1170 22.01 -59.52 -32.98
N ALA A 1171 22.14 -58.19 -32.98
CA ALA A 1171 23.38 -57.51 -32.64
C ALA A 1171 23.74 -57.61 -31.15
N SER A 1172 25.04 -57.56 -30.85
CA SER A 1172 25.53 -57.46 -29.48
C SER A 1172 25.05 -56.16 -28.81
N LYS A 1173 24.71 -56.20 -27.51
CA LYS A 1173 24.21 -55.02 -26.76
C LYS A 1173 25.20 -53.84 -26.76
N SER A 1174 26.48 -54.11 -26.95
CA SER A 1174 27.57 -53.14 -27.14
C SER A 1174 27.44 -52.35 -28.46
N PHE A 1175 26.92 -52.95 -29.52
CA PHE A 1175 26.88 -52.34 -30.86
C PHE A 1175 25.68 -51.42 -31.08
N PHE A 1176 24.61 -51.58 -30.30
CA PHE A 1176 23.28 -51.02 -30.58
C PHE A 1176 23.24 -49.48 -30.72
N ASN A 1177 24.23 -48.77 -30.17
CA ASN A 1177 24.30 -47.31 -30.21
C ASN A 1177 25.37 -46.74 -31.17
N HIS A 1178 26.38 -47.52 -31.60
CA HIS A 1178 27.68 -46.97 -32.02
C HIS A 1178 28.31 -47.65 -33.26
N HIS A 1179 27.57 -47.83 -34.36
CA HIS A 1179 28.12 -48.34 -35.62
C HIS A 1179 29.08 -47.36 -36.35
N LYS A 1180 28.99 -46.05 -36.04
CA LYS A 1180 29.71 -44.98 -36.77
C LYS A 1180 31.24 -45.14 -36.86
N PRO A 1181 32.00 -45.54 -35.81
CA PRO A 1181 33.44 -45.70 -35.92
C PRO A 1181 33.83 -46.85 -36.87
N ALA A 1182 33.06 -47.95 -36.83
CA ALA A 1182 33.27 -49.09 -37.71
C ALA A 1182 32.98 -48.77 -39.18
N VAL A 1183 32.07 -47.83 -39.45
CA VAL A 1183 31.80 -47.35 -40.82
C VAL A 1183 33.03 -46.69 -41.44
N HIS A 1184 33.77 -45.87 -40.70
CA HIS A 1184 35.00 -45.26 -41.22
C HIS A 1184 36.07 -46.32 -41.58
N ILE A 1185 36.19 -47.37 -40.77
CA ILE A 1185 37.08 -48.52 -41.04
C ILE A 1185 36.63 -49.29 -42.30
N ALA A 1186 35.32 -49.54 -42.45
CA ALA A 1186 34.77 -50.19 -43.64
C ALA A 1186 35.02 -49.35 -44.91
N VAL A 1187 34.79 -48.04 -44.84
CA VAL A 1187 35.04 -47.06 -45.90
C VAL A 1187 36.52 -47.05 -46.31
N ALA A 1188 37.46 -47.02 -45.36
CA ALA A 1188 38.89 -47.06 -45.66
C ALA A 1188 39.31 -48.33 -46.42
N LEU A 1189 38.76 -49.50 -46.03
CA LEU A 1189 39.05 -50.79 -46.68
C LEU A 1189 38.40 -50.94 -48.06
N LEU A 1190 37.28 -50.27 -48.33
CA LEU A 1190 36.63 -50.23 -49.65
C LEU A 1190 37.42 -49.35 -50.64
N LYS A 1191 38.13 -48.33 -50.15
CA LYS A 1191 38.99 -47.46 -50.98
C LYS A 1191 40.29 -48.08 -51.47
N HIS A 1192 40.67 -49.26 -50.97
CA HIS A 1192 41.90 -49.93 -51.37
C HIS A 1192 41.88 -50.34 -52.85
N GLU A 1193 42.98 -50.11 -53.57
CA GLU A 1193 43.21 -50.63 -54.94
C GLU A 1193 42.90 -52.14 -55.08
N LYS A 1194 43.03 -52.89 -53.98
CA LYS A 1194 42.71 -54.32 -53.87
C LYS A 1194 41.90 -54.57 -52.61
N ILE A 1195 40.60 -54.32 -52.70
CA ILE A 1195 39.62 -54.58 -51.64
C ILE A 1195 39.76 -56.02 -51.11
N PRO A 1196 39.82 -56.25 -49.78
CA PRO A 1196 39.99 -57.58 -49.22
C PRO A 1196 38.87 -58.54 -49.64
N GLY A 1197 39.22 -59.70 -50.20
CA GLY A 1197 38.24 -60.64 -50.79
C GLY A 1197 37.23 -61.27 -49.82
N TRP A 1198 37.33 -61.01 -48.51
CA TRP A 1198 36.27 -61.34 -47.55
C TRP A 1198 35.16 -60.27 -47.51
N MET A 1199 35.40 -59.03 -47.94
CA MET A 1199 34.39 -57.97 -48.01
C MET A 1199 33.19 -58.37 -48.86
N THR A 1200 33.41 -59.07 -49.99
CA THR A 1200 32.33 -59.59 -50.85
C THR A 1200 31.50 -60.70 -50.20
N THR A 1201 31.96 -61.26 -49.07
CA THR A 1201 31.19 -62.22 -48.26
C THR A 1201 30.46 -61.56 -47.09
N VAL A 1202 30.85 -60.34 -46.70
CA VAL A 1202 30.21 -59.55 -45.62
C VAL A 1202 29.15 -58.62 -46.19
N PHE A 1203 29.50 -57.87 -47.24
CA PHE A 1203 28.58 -57.05 -48.03
C PHE A 1203 27.98 -57.85 -49.19
N ASP A 1204 27.37 -59.00 -48.86
CA ASP A 1204 26.66 -59.80 -49.85
C ASP A 1204 25.31 -59.16 -50.25
N SER A 1205 24.67 -59.71 -51.29
CA SER A 1205 23.41 -59.19 -51.82
C SER A 1205 22.25 -59.25 -50.81
N SER A 1206 22.32 -60.12 -49.81
CA SER A 1206 21.33 -60.26 -48.73
C SER A 1206 21.56 -59.19 -47.68
N CYS A 1207 22.80 -59.06 -47.23
CA CYS A 1207 23.26 -58.11 -46.22
C CYS A 1207 22.97 -56.67 -46.65
N ILE A 1208 23.44 -56.25 -47.83
CA ILE A 1208 23.20 -54.88 -48.36
C ILE A 1208 21.70 -54.58 -48.43
N SER A 1209 20.88 -55.55 -48.87
CA SER A 1209 19.43 -55.37 -48.96
C SER A 1209 18.76 -55.29 -47.58
N GLY A 1210 19.27 -56.05 -46.60
CA GLY A 1210 18.84 -55.97 -45.19
C GLY A 1210 19.20 -54.63 -44.55
N ILE A 1211 20.41 -54.11 -44.80
CA ILE A 1211 20.80 -52.76 -44.36
C ILE A 1211 19.84 -51.73 -44.94
N ILE A 1212 19.66 -51.71 -46.27
CA ILE A 1212 18.77 -50.74 -46.94
C ILE A 1212 17.32 -50.86 -46.43
N GLY A 1213 16.84 -52.08 -46.19
CA GLY A 1213 15.50 -52.35 -45.65
C GLY A 1213 15.27 -51.85 -44.21
N ASN A 1214 16.34 -51.68 -43.43
CA ASN A 1214 16.29 -51.11 -42.07
C ASN A 1214 16.62 -49.61 -42.02
N LEU A 1215 16.96 -48.98 -43.15
CA LEU A 1215 17.16 -47.52 -43.20
C LEU A 1215 15.82 -46.80 -43.09
N GLY A 1216 15.75 -45.86 -42.16
CA GLY A 1216 14.69 -44.87 -42.06
C GLY A 1216 15.27 -43.47 -41.90
N ALA A 1217 14.44 -42.45 -42.07
CA ALA A 1217 14.90 -41.06 -42.09
C ALA A 1217 15.62 -40.60 -40.81
N SER A 1218 15.28 -41.18 -39.66
CA SER A 1218 15.96 -40.92 -38.37
C SER A 1218 17.37 -41.49 -38.26
N ASN A 1219 17.73 -42.45 -39.12
CA ASN A 1219 18.96 -43.25 -39.00
C ASN A 1219 19.98 -42.96 -40.11
N MET A 1220 19.67 -42.04 -41.02
CA MET A 1220 20.54 -41.65 -42.13
C MET A 1220 21.55 -40.59 -41.69
N GLY A 1221 22.70 -41.03 -41.18
CA GLY A 1221 23.83 -40.16 -40.83
C GLY A 1221 24.81 -39.92 -42.00
N ALA A 1222 25.69 -38.94 -41.84
CA ALA A 1222 26.76 -38.65 -42.81
C ALA A 1222 27.67 -39.87 -43.05
N GLU A 1223 27.91 -40.67 -42.00
CA GLU A 1223 28.69 -41.90 -42.06
C GLU A 1223 28.02 -42.95 -42.95
N MET A 1224 26.69 -43.11 -42.86
CA MET A 1224 25.94 -44.04 -43.72
C MET A 1224 25.97 -43.60 -45.19
N VAL A 1225 25.91 -42.29 -45.46
CA VAL A 1225 26.06 -41.74 -46.82
C VAL A 1225 27.46 -42.00 -47.36
N LEU A 1226 28.52 -41.88 -46.54
CA LEU A 1226 29.88 -42.24 -46.92
C LEU A 1226 30.00 -43.74 -47.23
N LEU A 1227 29.42 -44.62 -46.40
CA LEU A 1227 29.44 -46.08 -46.64
C LEU A 1227 28.80 -46.45 -47.96
N PHE A 1228 27.61 -45.93 -48.26
CA PHE A 1228 26.91 -46.25 -49.51
C PHE A 1228 27.56 -45.63 -50.74
N ARG A 1229 28.26 -44.49 -50.59
CA ARG A 1229 29.06 -43.92 -51.68
C ARG A 1229 30.20 -44.86 -52.06
N GLU A 1230 31.02 -45.29 -51.10
CA GLU A 1230 32.12 -46.21 -51.43
C GLU A 1230 31.61 -47.59 -51.88
N LEU A 1231 30.52 -48.12 -51.32
CA LEU A 1231 29.90 -49.36 -51.84
C LEU A 1231 29.39 -49.22 -53.28
N LEU A 1232 29.02 -48.01 -53.72
CA LEU A 1232 28.67 -47.73 -55.12
C LEU A 1232 29.94 -47.66 -55.98
N ASP A 1233 30.93 -46.87 -55.55
CA ASP A 1233 32.17 -46.61 -56.28
C ASP A 1233 33.06 -47.87 -56.40
N SER A 1234 32.99 -48.79 -55.43
CA SER A 1234 33.62 -50.12 -55.44
C SER A 1234 32.80 -51.21 -56.19
N GLU A 1235 31.70 -50.88 -56.86
CA GLU A 1235 30.81 -51.80 -57.60
C GLU A 1235 30.09 -52.89 -56.75
N PHE A 1236 29.88 -52.69 -55.45
CA PHE A 1236 29.17 -53.66 -54.59
C PHE A 1236 27.62 -53.58 -54.71
N LEU A 1237 27.07 -52.43 -55.12
CA LEU A 1237 25.62 -52.22 -55.20
C LEU A 1237 25.01 -52.70 -56.54
N LYS A 1238 23.95 -53.51 -56.47
CA LYS A 1238 23.13 -53.89 -57.64
C LYS A 1238 22.11 -52.81 -58.01
N ALA A 1239 21.68 -52.77 -59.27
CA ALA A 1239 20.68 -51.80 -59.77
C ALA A 1239 19.39 -51.72 -58.93
N GLU A 1240 18.87 -52.85 -58.44
CA GLU A 1240 17.68 -52.89 -57.57
C GLU A 1240 17.94 -52.24 -56.19
N GLN A 1241 19.14 -52.41 -55.64
CA GLN A 1241 19.57 -51.83 -54.37
C GLN A 1241 19.81 -50.32 -54.53
N ILE A 1242 20.43 -49.89 -55.64
CA ILE A 1242 20.60 -48.47 -55.99
C ILE A 1242 19.23 -47.79 -56.12
N SER A 1243 18.25 -48.42 -56.78
CA SER A 1243 16.89 -47.88 -56.87
C SER A 1243 16.21 -47.79 -55.51
N SER A 1244 16.42 -48.76 -54.62
CA SER A 1244 15.86 -48.78 -53.28
C SER A 1244 16.47 -47.69 -52.40
N LEU A 1245 17.81 -47.54 -52.43
CA LEU A 1245 18.54 -46.51 -51.71
C LEU A 1245 18.15 -45.10 -52.17
N ASN A 1246 18.01 -44.88 -53.49
CA ASN A 1246 17.53 -43.61 -54.05
C ASN A 1246 16.12 -43.24 -53.55
N HIS A 1247 15.23 -44.21 -53.37
CA HIS A 1247 13.92 -43.96 -52.78
C HIS A 1247 14.02 -43.54 -51.31
N VAL A 1248 14.91 -44.16 -50.51
CA VAL A 1248 15.13 -43.75 -49.11
C VAL A 1248 15.72 -42.33 -49.04
N LEU A 1249 16.73 -42.03 -49.87
CA LEU A 1249 17.39 -40.72 -49.98
C LEU A 1249 16.49 -39.58 -50.50
N GLN A 1250 15.33 -39.90 -51.12
CA GLN A 1250 14.34 -38.93 -51.57
C GLN A 1250 13.21 -38.67 -50.55
N VAL A 1251 13.13 -39.48 -49.49
CA VAL A 1251 12.11 -39.39 -48.43
C VAL A 1251 12.67 -38.74 -47.15
N THR A 1252 14.00 -38.66 -47.03
CA THR A 1252 14.77 -37.79 -46.13
C THR A 1252 14.93 -36.38 -46.66
#